data_AF-A0AAP2V060-F1
#
_entry.id   AF-A0AAP2V060-F1
#
_cell.length_a   1.000
_cell.length_b   1.000
_cell.length_c   1.000
_cell.angle_alpha   90.00
_cell.angle_beta   90.00
_cell.angle_gamma   90.00
#
_symmetry.space_group_name_H-M   'P 1'
#
loop_
_entity.id
_entity.type
_entity.pdbx_description
1 polymer ?
#
loop_
_entity_poly.entity_id
_entity_poly.type
_entity_poly.pdbx_seq_one_letter_code
_entity_poly.pdbx_strand_id
1 'polypeptide(L)'
;MKKTLSLVSTLLLVGAALVVPSAAAADPGPTAIDLQPQNTQQTIDGFGYSAAFQRTHRLNLLSDEKKAEAVELLLGDSGVDPSILRLGIGAQTHDTYDVMVSIQPEDPGGPDAAPDYRWDGYDNGQVWFAQEAEAAGVEYIYGNAWSAPGYMKTNGIPTDGGVLCGVPGTDCASGDWRAAYADYLVAWADFYKQEGVEIDGLAFTNEPDYTTSYEAMRLTPAQAADFTKVLGPVADAAGYDVLCCESFGWNQGKNYHSALLEDAEASRWVDVLTAHSYASRSDTAFETDKSLWMSEWAASVAGLTEFNADWDGPTGAGSDGIRMVDHMMDTLTRANATGYLWWLGVSQGGSGSLMIVDVENDTFTVGARLYGMAAFSRFIRPGATRFDAVHAVDGLKVAAFDNADGTRVVQLLNTTSSPVSTDIDLATQPRAFVNSQEHRLEEMEGIATTADGTTALALPARSLVTLVVDPEAPSGDGIPIEATVPEGQEPGTLALTVAEYGDRVELSEVRNAGTSLRFDGALPTVTVTDSRTDAQADGGGWQVTGQVGDFTADEATVASSHLGWTPRVVTPRPGVAAGGTVATAPQGGPGLSSPARLAGADSDGRAGSTALTAGLRLDLPVETPSGTYRATMTLSLFPVD
;
A
#
# COMPACT_ATOMS: atom_id res chain seq x y z
N MET A 1 -69.02 63.43 39.11
CA MET A 1 -68.85 64.27 37.91
C MET A 1 -68.34 63.40 36.77
N LYS A 2 -69.05 63.34 35.62
CA LYS A 2 -68.65 62.96 34.23
C LYS A 2 -67.87 61.64 34.04
N LYS A 3 -68.11 60.73 33.07
CA LYS A 3 -68.99 60.58 31.89
C LYS A 3 -68.89 59.08 31.48
N THR A 4 -69.91 58.60 30.79
CA THR A 4 -70.11 57.29 30.12
C THR A 4 -69.07 56.93 29.04
N LEU A 5 -68.78 55.63 28.83
CA LEU A 5 -69.02 54.90 27.56
C LEU A 5 -68.72 53.37 27.68
N SER A 6 -69.51 52.58 26.93
CA SER A 6 -69.45 51.12 26.73
C SER A 6 -68.53 50.76 25.54
N LEU A 7 -67.95 49.55 25.50
CA LEU A 7 -67.95 48.65 24.32
C LEU A 7 -67.30 47.26 24.59
N VAL A 8 -68.09 46.21 24.29
CA VAL A 8 -67.78 44.91 23.64
C VAL A 8 -66.51 44.13 24.05
N SER A 9 -66.72 42.97 24.70
CA SER A 9 -65.73 41.89 24.84
C SER A 9 -66.00 40.77 23.84
N THR A 10 -64.98 40.46 23.02
CA THR A 10 -64.97 39.37 22.04
C THR A 10 -64.52 38.06 22.70
N LEU A 11 -65.24 36.97 22.45
CA LEU A 11 -64.87 35.59 22.80
C LEU A 11 -63.57 35.18 22.06
N LEU A 12 -62.63 34.58 22.77
CA LEU A 12 -61.63 33.68 22.19
C LEU A 12 -61.71 32.31 22.86
N LEU A 13 -61.92 31.28 22.04
CA LEU A 13 -61.80 29.87 22.41
C LEU A 13 -60.34 29.55 22.76
N VAL A 14 -60.12 28.97 23.95
CA VAL A 14 -58.85 28.31 24.30
C VAL A 14 -58.97 26.84 23.89
N GLY A 15 -58.27 26.45 22.84
CA GLY A 15 -58.06 25.05 22.48
C GLY A 15 -57.07 24.41 23.45
N ALA A 16 -57.46 23.32 24.10
CA ALA A 16 -56.56 22.50 24.91
C ALA A 16 -55.60 21.74 23.99
N ALA A 17 -54.31 22.08 24.03
CA ALA A 17 -53.26 21.25 23.47
C ALA A 17 -52.93 20.14 24.47
N LEU A 18 -53.21 18.89 24.10
CA LEU A 18 -52.66 17.71 24.77
C LEU A 18 -51.15 17.69 24.48
N VAL A 19 -50.35 17.96 25.51
CA VAL A 19 -48.91 17.66 25.49
C VAL A 19 -48.78 16.16 25.71
N VAL A 20 -48.52 15.43 24.63
CA VAL A 20 -48.03 14.05 24.72
C VAL A 20 -46.57 14.15 25.18
N PRO A 21 -46.16 13.54 26.30
CA PRO A 21 -44.74 13.52 26.65
C PRO A 21 -44.01 12.75 25.56
N SER A 22 -43.01 13.39 24.93
CA SER A 22 -42.02 12.67 24.13
C SER A 22 -41.41 11.62 25.05
N ALA A 23 -41.60 10.34 24.71
CA ALA A 23 -40.81 9.28 25.29
C ALA A 23 -39.35 9.61 24.95
N ALA A 24 -38.54 9.90 25.97
CA ALA A 24 -37.11 9.81 25.82
C ALA A 24 -36.82 8.40 25.28
N ALA A 25 -36.05 8.31 24.19
CA ALA A 25 -35.49 7.04 23.77
C ALA A 25 -34.80 6.44 25.00
N ALA A 26 -35.18 5.21 25.35
CA ALA A 26 -34.45 4.49 26.39
C ALA A 26 -33.01 4.36 25.89
N ASP A 27 -32.01 4.68 26.73
CA ASP A 27 -30.63 4.31 26.43
C ASP A 27 -30.62 2.82 26.08
N PRO A 28 -30.08 2.41 24.91
CA PRO A 28 -29.87 1.01 24.65
C PRO A 28 -29.04 0.46 25.81
N GLY A 29 -29.41 -0.73 26.32
CA GLY A 29 -28.62 -1.38 27.37
C GLY A 29 -27.16 -1.56 26.93
N PRO A 30 -26.24 -1.87 27.87
CA PRO A 30 -24.84 -2.07 27.50
C PRO A 30 -24.73 -3.15 26.42
N THR A 31 -24.03 -2.85 25.33
CA THR A 31 -23.74 -3.80 24.25
C THR A 31 -22.79 -4.89 24.74
N ALA A 32 -22.81 -6.03 24.07
CA ALA A 32 -21.96 -7.17 24.38
C ALA A 32 -20.49 -6.92 24.02
N ILE A 33 -20.25 -6.10 23.00
CA ILE A 33 -18.95 -5.54 22.62
C ILE A 33 -19.03 -4.02 22.76
N ASP A 34 -18.17 -3.48 23.62
CA ASP A 34 -18.08 -2.06 23.99
C ASP A 34 -16.73 -1.51 23.51
N LEU A 35 -16.76 -0.73 22.43
CA LEU A 35 -15.61 -0.06 21.83
C LEU A 35 -15.24 1.16 22.67
N GLN A 36 -13.95 1.27 23.02
CA GLN A 36 -13.44 2.33 23.89
C GLN A 36 -12.46 3.24 23.12
N PRO A 37 -12.90 4.00 22.10
CA PRO A 37 -12.01 4.79 21.26
C PRO A 37 -11.23 5.88 22.01
N GLN A 38 -11.73 6.32 23.17
CA GLN A 38 -11.02 7.19 24.10
C GLN A 38 -9.79 6.55 24.76
N ASN A 39 -9.69 5.22 24.74
CA ASN A 39 -8.59 4.45 25.32
C ASN A 39 -7.65 3.99 24.20
N THR A 40 -6.97 4.98 23.61
CA THR A 40 -6.00 4.80 22.53
C THR A 40 -4.76 4.06 23.01
N GLN A 41 -4.19 3.26 22.12
CA GLN A 41 -3.09 2.33 22.39
C GLN A 41 -1.95 2.65 21.42
N GLN A 42 -1.29 1.64 20.85
CA GLN A 42 -0.21 1.85 19.90
C GLN A 42 -0.71 2.31 18.52
N THR A 43 0.15 3.04 17.82
CA THR A 43 0.02 3.34 16.39
C THR A 43 0.57 2.17 15.58
N ILE A 44 -0.09 1.84 14.48
CA ILE A 44 0.27 0.73 13.60
C ILE A 44 1.18 1.26 12.50
N ASP A 45 2.36 0.66 12.38
CA ASP A 45 3.34 0.93 11.34
C ASP A 45 2.97 0.14 10.07
N GLY A 46 2.49 -1.09 10.22
CA GLY A 46 2.06 -1.85 9.05
C GLY A 46 2.06 -3.36 9.14
N PHE A 47 1.87 -3.94 7.97
CA PHE A 47 1.75 -5.38 7.75
C PHE A 47 2.53 -5.81 6.53
N GLY A 48 3.11 -7.01 6.56
CA GLY A 48 4.01 -7.43 5.51
C GLY A 48 4.43 -8.88 5.52
N TYR A 49 5.46 -9.17 4.72
CA TYR A 49 6.14 -10.45 4.65
C TYR A 49 7.54 -10.27 4.05
N SER A 50 8.32 -11.37 3.98
CA SER A 50 9.65 -11.38 3.35
C SER A 50 9.66 -11.89 1.91
N ALA A 51 10.62 -11.36 1.14
CA ALA A 51 10.99 -11.77 -0.21
C ALA A 51 12.36 -12.48 -0.28
N ALA A 52 12.95 -12.84 0.86
CA ALA A 52 14.29 -13.42 0.97
C ALA A 52 14.48 -14.77 0.23
N PHE A 53 15.74 -15.23 0.17
CA PHE A 53 16.13 -16.58 -0.27
C PHE A 53 15.70 -16.97 -1.69
N GLN A 54 15.75 -16.00 -2.62
CA GLN A 54 15.35 -16.19 -4.03
C GLN A 54 13.87 -16.63 -4.21
N ARG A 55 13.04 -16.45 -3.19
CA ARG A 55 11.67 -17.01 -3.21
C ARG A 55 10.80 -16.28 -4.23
N THR A 56 10.92 -14.96 -4.31
CA THR A 56 10.19 -14.13 -5.29
C THR A 56 10.73 -14.26 -6.71
N HIS A 57 12.01 -14.62 -6.90
CA HIS A 57 12.55 -14.94 -8.23
C HIS A 57 11.74 -16.01 -8.96
N ARG A 58 11.10 -16.94 -8.23
CA ARG A 58 10.25 -18.00 -8.81
C ARG A 58 9.10 -17.43 -9.64
N LEU A 59 8.62 -16.23 -9.33
CA LEU A 59 7.57 -15.54 -10.10
C LEU A 59 8.07 -15.14 -11.50
N ASN A 60 9.35 -14.79 -11.64
CA ASN A 60 9.98 -14.49 -12.94
C ASN A 60 10.14 -15.71 -13.85
N LEU A 61 9.85 -16.91 -13.34
CA LEU A 61 9.93 -18.15 -14.11
C LEU A 61 8.55 -18.62 -14.60
N LEU A 62 7.47 -17.94 -14.21
CA LEU A 62 6.12 -18.14 -14.75
C LEU A 62 5.94 -17.36 -16.05
N SER A 63 4.85 -17.65 -16.77
CA SER A 63 4.37 -16.79 -17.87
C SER A 63 4.03 -15.39 -17.37
N ASP A 64 4.11 -14.39 -18.25
CA ASP A 64 3.82 -12.99 -17.90
C ASP A 64 2.41 -12.82 -17.29
N GLU A 65 1.42 -13.56 -17.79
CA GLU A 65 0.05 -13.57 -17.27
C GLU A 65 0.01 -14.08 -15.81
N LYS A 66 0.59 -15.26 -15.55
CA LYS A 66 0.59 -15.87 -14.22
C LYS A 66 1.44 -15.11 -13.22
N LYS A 67 2.56 -14.54 -13.69
CA LYS A 67 3.40 -13.62 -12.92
C LYS A 67 2.60 -12.38 -12.50
N ALA A 68 1.90 -11.73 -13.43
CA ALA A 68 1.10 -10.53 -13.13
C ALA A 68 -0.03 -10.83 -12.13
N GLU A 69 -0.76 -11.94 -12.30
CA GLU A 69 -1.78 -12.38 -11.34
C GLU A 69 -1.20 -12.61 -9.93
N ALA A 70 -0.04 -13.26 -9.85
CA ALA A 70 0.60 -13.54 -8.57
C ALA A 70 1.13 -12.27 -7.89
N VAL A 71 1.69 -11.35 -8.66
CA VAL A 71 2.15 -10.03 -8.18
C VAL A 71 0.97 -9.22 -7.66
N GLU A 72 -0.15 -9.17 -8.40
CA GLU A 72 -1.38 -8.49 -7.95
C GLU A 72 -1.89 -9.05 -6.61
N LEU A 73 -1.93 -10.38 -6.46
CA LEU A 73 -2.33 -11.00 -5.19
C LEU A 73 -1.38 -10.68 -4.03
N LEU A 74 -0.10 -10.47 -4.30
CA LEU A 74 0.93 -10.25 -3.28
C LEU A 74 1.11 -8.78 -2.92
N LEU A 75 0.93 -7.86 -3.86
CA LEU A 75 1.25 -6.42 -3.71
C LEU A 75 0.07 -5.49 -4.02
N GLY A 76 -0.89 -5.91 -4.83
CA GLY A 76 -1.99 -5.07 -5.29
C GLY A 76 -3.11 -4.85 -4.27
N ASP A 77 -3.97 -3.89 -4.57
CA ASP A 77 -5.09 -3.43 -3.74
C ASP A 77 -6.21 -4.47 -3.59
N SER A 78 -6.30 -5.40 -4.54
CA SER A 78 -7.17 -6.57 -4.49
C SER A 78 -6.54 -7.75 -3.76
N GLY A 79 -5.22 -7.71 -3.58
CA GLY A 79 -4.39 -8.73 -2.94
C GLY A 79 -4.09 -8.44 -1.47
N VAL A 80 -2.83 -8.61 -1.07
CA VAL A 80 -2.38 -8.31 0.30
C VAL A 80 -2.30 -6.81 0.54
N ASP A 81 -1.87 -5.99 -0.42
CA ASP A 81 -1.60 -4.56 -0.20
C ASP A 81 -0.73 -4.32 1.06
N PRO A 82 0.49 -4.90 1.11
CA PRO A 82 1.37 -4.75 2.26
C PRO A 82 1.90 -3.32 2.36
N SER A 83 2.14 -2.84 3.58
CA SER A 83 2.87 -1.58 3.79
C SER A 83 4.32 -1.79 4.19
N ILE A 84 4.72 -3.02 4.53
CA ILE A 84 6.09 -3.36 4.89
C ILE A 84 6.58 -4.54 4.03
N LEU A 85 7.78 -4.42 3.44
CA LEU A 85 8.48 -5.52 2.77
C LEU A 85 9.86 -5.76 3.41
N ARG A 86 10.12 -7.02 3.73
CA ARG A 86 11.41 -7.46 4.28
C ARG A 86 12.25 -8.14 3.21
N LEU A 87 13.44 -7.63 2.97
CA LEU A 87 14.44 -8.20 2.06
C LEU A 87 15.55 -8.86 2.86
N GLY A 88 16.28 -9.77 2.22
CA GLY A 88 17.45 -10.40 2.81
C GLY A 88 18.75 -9.89 2.21
N ILE A 89 19.67 -9.50 3.08
CA ILE A 89 21.03 -9.09 2.71
C ILE A 89 21.89 -10.35 2.68
N GLY A 90 22.35 -10.72 1.49
CA GLY A 90 23.09 -11.96 1.27
C GLY A 90 24.46 -12.01 1.95
N ALA A 91 24.93 -13.21 2.28
CA ALA A 91 26.27 -13.44 2.84
C ALA A 91 27.03 -14.59 2.16
N GLN A 92 26.39 -15.27 1.20
CA GLN A 92 26.95 -16.44 0.52
C GLN A 92 27.79 -16.04 -0.69
N THR A 93 28.66 -16.96 -1.11
CA THR A 93 29.60 -16.74 -2.22
C THR A 93 29.22 -17.51 -3.49
N HIS A 94 28.09 -18.21 -3.48
CA HIS A 94 27.62 -19.03 -4.58
C HIS A 94 26.12 -18.80 -4.81
N ASP A 95 25.70 -18.94 -6.06
CA ASP A 95 24.31 -18.79 -6.45
C ASP A 95 23.67 -20.17 -6.67
N THR A 96 23.06 -20.69 -5.62
CA THR A 96 22.27 -21.93 -5.66
C THR A 96 20.91 -21.61 -5.04
N TYR A 97 19.83 -22.17 -5.57
CA TYR A 97 18.48 -21.90 -5.03
C TYR A 97 18.43 -21.97 -3.50
N ASP A 98 17.68 -21.03 -2.90
CA ASP A 98 17.51 -20.88 -1.44
C ASP A 98 18.74 -20.32 -0.70
N VAL A 99 19.60 -19.55 -1.39
CA VAL A 99 20.71 -18.78 -0.79
C VAL A 99 20.70 -17.32 -1.26
N MET A 100 21.35 -16.43 -0.51
CA MET A 100 21.46 -15.01 -0.89
C MET A 100 22.92 -14.61 -1.07
N VAL A 101 23.26 -14.18 -2.29
CA VAL A 101 24.64 -13.87 -2.67
C VAL A 101 25.06 -12.54 -2.06
N SER A 102 26.23 -12.51 -1.44
CA SER A 102 26.82 -11.30 -0.87
C SER A 102 27.23 -10.31 -1.95
N ILE A 103 27.01 -9.02 -1.71
CA ILE A 103 27.64 -7.95 -2.50
C ILE A 103 29.15 -7.89 -2.31
N GLN A 104 29.70 -8.61 -1.33
CA GLN A 104 31.14 -8.71 -1.09
C GLN A 104 31.51 -10.17 -0.74
N PRO A 105 31.59 -11.05 -1.75
CA PRO A 105 31.76 -12.49 -1.51
C PRO A 105 33.16 -12.88 -1.04
N GLU A 106 34.16 -12.00 -1.18
CA GLU A 106 35.56 -12.28 -0.86
C GLU A 106 36.11 -11.25 0.14
N ASP A 107 37.08 -11.69 0.94
CA ASP A 107 37.83 -10.83 1.85
C ASP A 107 38.65 -9.80 1.04
N PRO A 108 38.47 -8.49 1.26
CA PRO A 108 39.20 -7.44 0.53
C PRO A 108 40.69 -7.36 0.90
N GLY A 109 41.15 -8.15 1.87
CA GLY A 109 42.51 -8.14 2.41
C GLY A 109 42.60 -7.67 3.86
N GLY A 110 41.48 -7.69 4.60
CA GLY A 110 41.36 -7.25 5.99
C GLY A 110 40.34 -6.12 6.19
N PRO A 111 40.00 -5.81 7.46
CA PRO A 111 38.91 -4.88 7.81
C PRO A 111 39.16 -3.42 7.41
N ASP A 112 40.43 -3.03 7.25
CA ASP A 112 40.83 -1.67 6.83
C ASP A 112 41.14 -1.56 5.33
N ALA A 113 40.99 -2.66 4.57
CA ALA A 113 41.21 -2.67 3.13
C ALA A 113 40.02 -2.03 2.41
N ALA A 114 40.26 -1.42 1.24
CA ALA A 114 39.18 -0.90 0.42
C ALA A 114 38.26 -2.07 -0.02
N PRO A 115 36.93 -1.96 0.15
CA PRO A 115 36.00 -3.04 -0.20
C PRO A 115 35.96 -3.28 -1.72
N ASP A 116 35.77 -4.54 -2.12
CA ASP A 116 35.51 -4.97 -3.51
C ASP A 116 34.04 -5.38 -3.65
N TYR A 117 33.14 -4.40 -3.65
CA TYR A 117 31.72 -4.65 -3.82
C TYR A 117 31.38 -5.06 -5.27
N ARG A 118 30.53 -6.06 -5.41
CA ARG A 118 30.02 -6.62 -6.66
C ARG A 118 28.50 -6.52 -6.63
N TRP A 119 27.95 -5.73 -7.54
CA TRP A 119 26.51 -5.55 -7.70
C TRP A 119 26.05 -6.07 -9.05
N ASP A 120 25.02 -6.90 -9.07
CA ASP A 120 24.46 -7.52 -10.27
C ASP A 120 23.14 -6.88 -10.74
N GLY A 121 22.60 -5.91 -9.99
CA GLY A 121 21.30 -5.29 -10.26
C GLY A 121 20.11 -6.22 -10.02
N TYR A 122 20.30 -7.36 -9.35
CA TYR A 122 19.29 -8.40 -9.24
C TYR A 122 19.06 -8.91 -7.83
N ASP A 123 20.12 -9.10 -7.04
CA ASP A 123 20.09 -9.65 -5.68
C ASP A 123 19.18 -10.88 -5.54
N ASN A 124 19.45 -11.88 -6.39
CA ASN A 124 18.67 -13.10 -6.51
C ASN A 124 17.14 -12.88 -6.72
N GLY A 125 16.77 -11.80 -7.43
CA GLY A 125 15.39 -11.46 -7.79
C GLY A 125 14.69 -10.54 -6.81
N GLN A 126 15.32 -10.19 -5.70
CA GLN A 126 14.76 -9.28 -4.70
C GLN A 126 14.66 -7.84 -5.22
N VAL A 127 15.62 -7.37 -6.02
CA VAL A 127 15.57 -6.02 -6.62
C VAL A 127 14.33 -5.85 -7.48
N TRP A 128 14.08 -6.80 -8.39
CA TRP A 128 12.90 -6.75 -9.24
C TRP A 128 11.61 -6.72 -8.41
N PHE A 129 11.48 -7.59 -7.40
CA PHE A 129 10.26 -7.63 -6.59
C PHE A 129 10.09 -6.37 -5.74
N ALA A 130 11.18 -5.77 -5.27
CA ALA A 130 11.13 -4.49 -4.55
C ALA A 130 10.72 -3.32 -5.47
N GLN A 131 11.10 -3.33 -6.75
CA GLN A 131 10.60 -2.36 -7.73
C GLN A 131 9.09 -2.50 -7.98
N GLU A 132 8.57 -3.73 -8.03
CA GLU A 132 7.11 -3.95 -8.10
C GLU A 132 6.42 -3.48 -6.81
N ALA A 133 7.04 -3.67 -5.65
CA ALA A 133 6.51 -3.22 -4.36
C ALA A 133 6.46 -1.69 -4.25
N GLU A 134 7.52 -0.99 -4.65
CA GLU A 134 7.55 0.47 -4.80
C GLU A 134 6.43 0.97 -5.72
N ALA A 135 6.27 0.34 -6.89
CA ALA A 135 5.23 0.70 -7.85
C ALA A 135 3.81 0.46 -7.30
N ALA A 136 3.64 -0.52 -6.40
CA ALA A 136 2.39 -0.82 -5.72
C ALA A 136 2.13 0.08 -4.50
N GLY A 137 3.11 0.88 -4.07
CA GLY A 137 2.98 1.81 -2.95
C GLY A 137 3.27 1.20 -1.58
N VAL A 138 4.13 0.18 -1.51
CA VAL A 138 4.66 -0.30 -0.23
C VAL A 138 5.47 0.82 0.43
N GLU A 139 5.12 1.18 1.67
CA GLU A 139 5.63 2.38 2.34
C GLU A 139 6.96 2.18 3.08
N TYR A 140 7.31 0.94 3.44
CA TYR A 140 8.54 0.65 4.18
C TYR A 140 9.21 -0.63 3.69
N ILE A 141 10.41 -0.51 3.10
CA ILE A 141 11.23 -1.62 2.63
C ILE A 141 12.52 -1.66 3.43
N TYR A 142 12.84 -2.79 4.05
CA TYR A 142 14.07 -2.92 4.83
C TYR A 142 14.87 -4.17 4.49
N GLY A 143 16.19 -4.06 4.59
CA GLY A 143 17.10 -5.18 4.43
C GLY A 143 17.43 -5.82 5.77
N ASN A 144 17.35 -7.15 5.87
CA ASN A 144 17.84 -7.91 7.01
C ASN A 144 18.99 -8.85 6.65
N ALA A 145 20.12 -8.71 7.33
CA ALA A 145 21.24 -9.64 7.21
C ALA A 145 21.09 -10.84 8.15
N TRP A 146 21.02 -12.04 7.60
CA TRP A 146 21.07 -13.28 8.40
C TRP A 146 22.44 -13.50 9.05
N SER A 147 23.49 -13.03 8.38
CA SER A 147 24.87 -13.14 8.80
C SER A 147 25.70 -12.06 8.13
N ALA A 148 26.82 -11.67 8.75
CA ALA A 148 27.91 -11.05 8.01
C ALA A 148 28.57 -12.06 7.04
N PRO A 149 29.28 -11.61 5.99
CA PRO A 149 30.14 -12.48 5.19
C PRO A 149 31.11 -13.29 6.06
N GLY A 150 31.41 -14.53 5.65
CA GLY A 150 32.16 -15.48 6.46
C GLY A 150 33.52 -14.99 6.96
N TYR A 151 34.25 -14.22 6.15
CA TYR A 151 35.58 -13.68 6.52
C TYR A 151 35.53 -12.62 7.64
N MET A 152 34.36 -12.03 7.91
CA MET A 152 34.14 -11.10 9.02
C MET A 152 33.84 -11.81 10.35
N LYS A 153 33.75 -13.16 10.34
CA LYS A 153 33.26 -13.96 11.47
C LYS A 153 34.32 -14.90 12.02
N THR A 154 34.17 -15.26 13.30
CA THR A 154 35.09 -16.16 14.02
C THR A 154 35.25 -17.55 13.39
N ASN A 155 34.24 -18.04 12.68
CA ASN A 155 34.22 -19.37 12.07
C ASN A 155 34.59 -19.35 10.58
N GLY A 156 34.80 -18.18 9.97
CA GLY A 156 35.21 -18.06 8.58
C GLY A 156 34.14 -18.42 7.54
N ILE A 157 32.89 -18.67 7.95
CA ILE A 157 31.78 -19.09 7.09
C ILE A 157 30.47 -18.35 7.44
N PRO A 158 29.56 -18.10 6.48
CA PRO A 158 28.31 -17.38 6.75
C PRO A 158 27.26 -18.25 7.48
N THR A 159 27.43 -19.57 7.50
CA THR A 159 26.52 -20.53 8.15
C THR A 159 26.97 -20.93 9.55
N ASP A 160 26.18 -21.78 10.21
CA ASP A 160 26.56 -22.49 11.44
C ASP A 160 26.93 -21.57 12.62
N GLY A 161 26.36 -20.37 12.65
CA GLY A 161 26.58 -19.39 13.71
C GLY A 161 27.92 -18.67 13.56
N GLY A 162 28.79 -18.77 14.58
CA GLY A 162 29.95 -17.87 14.70
C GLY A 162 29.54 -16.46 15.12
N VAL A 163 30.51 -15.60 15.40
CA VAL A 163 30.30 -14.25 15.94
C VAL A 163 31.06 -13.23 15.08
N LEU A 164 30.53 -12.03 14.93
CA LEU A 164 31.21 -10.92 14.25
C LEU A 164 32.55 -10.60 14.96
N CYS A 165 33.65 -10.62 14.21
CA CYS A 165 34.97 -10.32 14.73
C CYS A 165 35.06 -8.86 15.21
N GLY A 166 35.52 -8.65 16.44
CA GLY A 166 35.70 -7.32 17.05
C GLY A 166 34.64 -6.91 18.06
N VAL A 167 33.46 -7.55 18.08
CA VAL A 167 32.47 -7.32 19.16
C VAL A 167 33.03 -7.79 20.51
N PRO A 168 32.55 -7.26 21.65
CA PRO A 168 33.09 -7.58 22.97
C PRO A 168 33.26 -9.08 23.21
N GLY A 169 34.47 -9.47 23.61
CA GLY A 169 34.83 -10.87 23.87
C GLY A 169 35.17 -11.71 22.64
N THR A 170 35.30 -11.09 21.46
CA THR A 170 35.47 -11.79 20.18
C THR A 170 36.66 -11.26 19.37
N ASP A 171 37.87 -11.62 19.78
CA ASP A 171 39.10 -11.25 19.07
C ASP A 171 39.40 -12.23 17.93
N CYS A 172 39.57 -11.72 16.71
CA CYS A 172 39.97 -12.50 15.54
C CYS A 172 41.36 -12.09 15.06
N ALA A 173 42.13 -13.05 14.55
CA ALA A 173 43.45 -12.77 13.96
C ALA A 173 43.38 -11.86 12.72
N SER A 174 42.23 -11.85 12.03
CA SER A 174 41.95 -10.97 10.89
C SER A 174 41.63 -9.52 11.29
N GLY A 175 41.38 -9.22 12.57
CA GLY A 175 41.11 -7.87 13.07
C GLY A 175 39.65 -7.64 13.52
N ASP A 176 39.30 -6.37 13.71
CA ASP A 176 37.96 -5.89 14.08
C ASP A 176 37.17 -5.53 12.82
N TRP A 177 36.10 -6.27 12.54
CA TRP A 177 35.31 -6.13 11.32
C TRP A 177 34.03 -5.32 11.52
N ARG A 178 33.81 -4.72 12.70
CA ARG A 178 32.54 -4.03 12.99
C ARG A 178 32.30 -2.83 12.05
N ALA A 179 33.30 -1.99 11.83
CA ALA A 179 33.16 -0.85 10.92
C ALA A 179 32.90 -1.30 9.47
N ALA A 180 33.69 -2.24 8.97
CA ALA A 180 33.53 -2.79 7.63
C ALA A 180 32.16 -3.46 7.42
N TYR A 181 31.60 -4.10 8.46
CA TYR A 181 30.27 -4.68 8.38
C TYR A 181 29.16 -3.62 8.39
N ALA A 182 29.31 -2.52 9.14
CA ALA A 182 28.38 -1.41 9.07
C ALA A 182 28.38 -0.76 7.67
N ASP A 183 29.57 -0.52 7.09
CA ASP A 183 29.72 0.02 5.74
C ASP A 183 29.15 -0.94 4.68
N TYR A 184 29.31 -2.25 4.87
CA TYR A 184 28.71 -3.29 4.02
C TYR A 184 27.19 -3.21 3.96
N LEU A 185 26.51 -3.02 5.10
CA LEU A 185 25.05 -2.94 5.16
C LEU A 185 24.53 -1.67 4.46
N VAL A 186 25.20 -0.54 4.68
CA VAL A 186 24.86 0.73 4.00
C VAL A 186 25.12 0.65 2.49
N ALA A 187 26.25 0.05 2.08
CA ALA A 187 26.55 -0.14 0.66
C ALA A 187 25.50 -0.99 -0.06
N TRP A 188 24.95 -2.02 0.60
CA TRP A 188 23.85 -2.81 0.05
C TRP A 188 22.61 -1.96 -0.23
N ALA A 189 22.20 -1.12 0.73
CA ALA A 189 21.06 -0.22 0.55
C ALA A 189 21.31 0.85 -0.54
N ASP A 190 22.54 1.37 -0.61
CA ASP A 190 22.94 2.32 -1.66
C ASP A 190 22.89 1.70 -3.08
N PHE A 191 23.11 0.39 -3.21
CA PHE A 191 22.92 -0.30 -4.49
C PHE A 191 21.45 -0.41 -4.88
N TYR A 192 20.55 -0.70 -3.94
CA TYR A 192 19.10 -0.68 -4.20
C TYR A 192 18.61 0.70 -4.65
N LYS A 193 19.14 1.76 -4.04
CA LYS A 193 18.86 3.15 -4.44
C LYS A 193 19.26 3.45 -5.89
N GLN A 194 20.34 2.84 -6.39
CA GLN A 194 20.76 2.97 -7.80
C GLN A 194 19.77 2.30 -8.76
N GLU A 195 19.05 1.28 -8.29
CA GLU A 195 18.00 0.58 -9.03
C GLU A 195 16.62 1.23 -8.87
N GLY A 196 16.54 2.38 -8.21
CA GLY A 196 15.29 3.14 -8.01
C GLY A 196 14.38 2.58 -6.92
N VAL A 197 14.91 1.80 -5.99
CA VAL A 197 14.20 1.31 -4.80
C VAL A 197 14.71 2.06 -3.58
N GLU A 198 13.81 2.63 -2.79
CA GLU A 198 14.14 3.24 -1.51
C GLU A 198 14.19 2.14 -0.44
N ILE A 199 15.30 2.10 0.31
CA ILE A 199 15.41 1.24 1.49
C ILE A 199 15.27 2.17 2.68
N ASP A 200 14.34 1.88 3.57
CA ASP A 200 14.05 2.70 4.74
C ASP A 200 14.92 2.31 5.93
N GLY A 201 15.27 1.02 6.04
CA GLY A 201 15.98 0.53 7.22
C GLY A 201 16.85 -0.70 7.02
N LEU A 202 17.71 -0.92 8.01
CA LEU A 202 18.70 -1.99 8.05
C LEU A 202 18.62 -2.77 9.38
N ALA A 203 18.37 -4.07 9.26
CA ALA A 203 18.59 -5.04 10.32
C ALA A 203 19.93 -5.78 10.06
N PHE A 204 20.78 -5.84 11.08
CA PHE A 204 22.13 -6.38 10.96
C PHE A 204 22.29 -7.83 11.45
N THR A 205 21.20 -8.46 11.86
CA THR A 205 21.22 -9.83 12.36
C THR A 205 19.84 -10.46 12.24
N ASN A 206 19.81 -11.76 11.96
CA ASN A 206 18.63 -12.61 12.08
C ASN A 206 18.84 -13.66 13.15
N GLU A 207 17.89 -13.81 14.07
CA GLU A 207 17.87 -14.84 15.11
C GLU A 207 19.24 -15.03 15.78
N PRO A 208 19.86 -13.96 16.34
CA PRO A 208 21.19 -14.02 16.95
C PRO A 208 21.27 -15.00 18.13
N ASP A 209 20.13 -15.45 18.63
CA ASP A 209 19.94 -16.46 19.66
C ASP A 209 19.68 -17.89 19.13
N TYR A 210 19.77 -18.13 17.82
CA TYR A 210 19.65 -19.44 17.17
C TYR A 210 20.87 -19.80 16.29
N THR A 211 21.09 -21.10 16.04
CA THR A 211 22.18 -21.59 15.16
C THR A 211 21.61 -22.65 14.24
N THR A 212 21.95 -22.54 12.96
CA THR A 212 21.39 -23.36 11.88
C THR A 212 22.43 -23.58 10.77
N SER A 213 22.12 -24.49 9.84
CA SER A 213 22.99 -24.84 8.71
C SER A 213 22.94 -23.86 7.53
N TYR A 214 21.96 -22.96 7.49
CA TYR A 214 21.92 -21.82 6.55
C TYR A 214 22.58 -20.58 7.18
N GLU A 215 22.54 -19.41 6.51
CA GLU A 215 23.15 -18.19 7.05
C GLU A 215 22.70 -17.92 8.50
N ALA A 216 23.66 -17.79 9.41
CA ALA A 216 23.40 -17.46 10.80
C ALA A 216 24.62 -16.84 11.46
N MET A 217 24.40 -15.81 12.26
CA MET A 217 25.42 -15.14 13.08
C MET A 217 24.90 -14.94 14.50
N ARG A 218 25.70 -15.32 15.48
CA ARG A 218 25.38 -15.21 16.90
C ARG A 218 25.81 -13.86 17.44
N LEU A 219 24.93 -13.22 18.21
CA LEU A 219 25.25 -12.08 19.05
C LEU A 219 24.59 -12.30 20.42
N THR A 220 25.25 -11.86 21.49
CA THR A 220 24.58 -11.66 22.78
C THR A 220 23.86 -10.31 22.79
N PRO A 221 22.89 -10.08 23.71
CA PRO A 221 22.25 -8.77 23.85
C PRO A 221 23.25 -7.61 23.99
N ALA A 222 24.32 -7.80 24.78
CA ALA A 222 25.38 -6.79 24.94
C ALA A 222 26.19 -6.56 23.65
N GLN A 223 26.43 -7.60 22.85
CA GLN A 223 27.12 -7.47 21.56
C GLN A 223 26.23 -6.81 20.49
N ALA A 224 24.93 -7.06 20.51
CA ALA A 224 23.97 -6.37 19.63
C ALA A 224 23.92 -4.87 19.95
N ALA A 225 23.87 -4.51 21.24
CA ALA A 225 23.95 -3.12 21.67
C ALA A 225 25.30 -2.47 21.31
N ASP A 226 26.41 -3.21 21.44
CA ASP A 226 27.73 -2.75 20.98
C ASP A 226 27.75 -2.45 19.48
N PHE A 227 27.26 -3.37 18.66
CA PHE A 227 27.25 -3.18 17.21
C PHE A 227 26.28 -2.07 16.77
N THR A 228 25.16 -1.89 17.47
CA THR A 228 24.22 -0.78 17.21
C THR A 228 24.91 0.59 17.35
N LYS A 229 25.87 0.74 18.27
CA LYS A 229 26.67 1.98 18.40
C LYS A 229 27.64 2.21 17.25
N VAL A 230 28.02 1.15 16.53
CA VAL A 230 28.87 1.22 15.34
C VAL A 230 28.04 1.51 14.09
N LEU A 231 26.94 0.77 13.90
CA LEU A 231 26.05 0.94 12.75
C LEU A 231 25.27 2.25 12.80
N GLY A 232 24.72 2.62 13.96
CA GLY A 232 23.81 3.76 14.13
C GLY A 232 24.26 5.06 13.47
N PRO A 233 25.46 5.59 13.81
CA PRO A 233 25.95 6.82 13.19
C PRO A 233 26.17 6.72 11.67
N VAL A 234 26.46 5.53 11.15
CA VAL A 234 26.73 5.30 9.72
C VAL A 234 25.40 5.18 8.96
N ALA A 235 24.42 4.49 9.53
CA ALA A 235 23.06 4.38 9.00
C ALA A 235 22.33 5.74 9.00
N ASP A 236 22.35 6.48 10.11
CA ASP A 236 21.73 7.81 10.23
C ASP A 236 22.33 8.81 9.22
N ALA A 237 23.65 8.79 9.05
CA ALA A 237 24.32 9.65 8.06
C ALA A 237 23.94 9.32 6.60
N ALA A 238 23.58 8.06 6.33
CA ALA A 238 23.11 7.60 5.04
C ALA A 238 21.58 7.73 4.86
N GLY A 239 20.84 7.99 5.94
CA GLY A 239 19.39 8.16 5.95
C GLY A 239 18.61 6.85 6.11
N TYR A 240 19.16 5.88 6.86
CA TYR A 240 18.52 4.59 7.12
C TYR A 240 18.22 4.39 8.61
N ASP A 241 17.05 3.84 8.91
CA ASP A 241 16.67 3.38 10.24
C ASP A 241 17.48 2.13 10.65
N VAL A 242 17.72 1.95 11.95
CA VAL A 242 18.30 0.70 12.49
C VAL A 242 17.22 -0.16 13.15
N LEU A 243 17.09 -1.39 12.66
CA LEU A 243 16.18 -2.40 13.19
C LEU A 243 16.96 -3.47 13.97
N CYS A 244 16.46 -3.84 15.15
CA CYS A 244 17.10 -4.90 15.93
C CYS A 244 16.13 -5.63 16.89
N CYS A 245 16.22 -6.94 17.07
CA CYS A 245 17.32 -7.81 16.65
C CYS A 245 16.85 -9.12 16.01
N GLU A 246 15.61 -9.16 15.51
CA GLU A 246 15.05 -10.31 14.78
C GLU A 246 15.21 -11.62 15.58
N SER A 247 15.09 -11.57 16.92
CA SER A 247 15.33 -12.72 17.80
C SER A 247 14.38 -13.87 17.51
N PHE A 248 14.83 -15.12 17.65
CA PHE A 248 14.06 -16.33 17.31
C PHE A 248 12.72 -16.47 18.04
N GLY A 249 12.53 -15.80 19.17
CA GLY A 249 11.24 -15.74 19.82
C GLY A 249 11.00 -14.43 20.55
N TRP A 250 9.72 -14.15 20.77
CA TRP A 250 9.26 -12.87 21.28
C TRP A 250 9.82 -12.54 22.67
N ASN A 251 9.72 -13.49 23.59
CA ASN A 251 10.25 -13.34 24.96
C ASN A 251 11.78 -13.32 25.01
N GLN A 252 12.45 -13.98 24.07
CA GLN A 252 13.91 -13.92 23.94
C GLN A 252 14.33 -12.53 23.46
N GLY A 253 13.61 -11.97 22.48
CA GLY A 253 13.80 -10.62 21.94
C GLY A 253 13.79 -9.53 23.00
N LYS A 254 12.95 -9.65 24.03
CA LYS A 254 12.90 -8.68 25.15
C LYS A 254 14.24 -8.49 25.86
N ASN A 255 15.12 -9.51 25.88
CA ASN A 255 16.46 -9.36 26.44
C ASN A 255 17.35 -8.46 25.57
N TYR A 256 17.22 -8.55 24.25
CA TYR A 256 17.91 -7.68 23.31
C TYR A 256 17.36 -6.26 23.38
N HIS A 257 16.03 -6.11 23.38
CA HIS A 257 15.36 -4.81 23.51
C HIS A 257 15.79 -4.09 24.81
N SER A 258 15.81 -4.80 25.94
CA SER A 258 16.27 -4.23 27.21
C SER A 258 17.75 -3.79 27.13
N ALA A 259 18.63 -4.61 26.56
CA ALA A 259 20.04 -4.26 26.42
C ALA A 259 20.28 -3.03 25.52
N LEU A 260 19.47 -2.86 24.48
CA LEU A 260 19.51 -1.68 23.60
C LEU A 260 19.00 -0.42 24.31
N LEU A 261 17.85 -0.51 24.98
CA LEU A 261 17.20 0.63 25.63
C LEU A 261 17.93 1.07 26.92
N GLU A 262 18.60 0.15 27.62
CA GLU A 262 19.39 0.45 28.82
C GLU A 262 20.77 1.07 28.50
N ASP A 263 21.30 0.89 27.29
CA ASP A 263 22.51 1.57 26.82
C ASP A 263 22.16 2.95 26.22
N ALA A 264 22.62 4.02 26.88
CA ALA A 264 22.27 5.41 26.54
C ALA A 264 22.77 5.86 25.15
N GLU A 265 23.72 5.15 24.55
CA GLU A 265 24.18 5.42 23.19
C GLU A 265 23.44 4.55 22.18
N ALA A 266 23.29 3.25 22.43
CA ALA A 266 22.59 2.35 21.51
C ALA A 266 21.10 2.72 21.34
N SER A 267 20.42 3.10 22.42
CA SER A 267 19.01 3.52 22.42
C SER A 267 18.69 4.73 21.52
N ARG A 268 19.71 5.55 21.21
CA ARG A 268 19.58 6.70 20.31
C ARG A 268 19.52 6.30 18.85
N TRP A 269 20.04 5.12 18.53
CA TRP A 269 20.25 4.67 17.16
C TRP A 269 19.28 3.59 16.72
N VAL A 270 18.71 2.81 17.64
CA VAL A 270 17.67 1.84 17.28
C VAL A 270 16.33 2.54 17.08
N ASP A 271 15.70 2.33 15.93
CA ASP A 271 14.41 2.94 15.56
C ASP A 271 13.27 1.93 15.75
N VAL A 272 13.49 0.70 15.31
CA VAL A 272 12.51 -0.39 15.43
C VAL A 272 13.07 -1.56 16.21
N LEU A 273 12.35 -1.94 17.26
CA LEU A 273 12.61 -3.17 18.01
C LEU A 273 11.93 -4.33 17.30
N THR A 274 12.66 -5.40 17.00
CA THR A 274 12.13 -6.55 16.25
C THR A 274 12.38 -7.87 16.97
N ALA A 275 11.43 -8.80 16.82
CA ALA A 275 11.52 -10.17 17.29
C ALA A 275 10.57 -11.09 16.49
N HIS A 276 10.93 -12.37 16.39
CA HIS A 276 10.12 -13.40 15.77
C HIS A 276 9.20 -14.06 16.79
N SER A 277 8.38 -15.02 16.35
CA SER A 277 7.42 -15.71 17.20
C SER A 277 7.56 -17.25 17.20
N TYR A 278 8.74 -17.77 16.86
CA TYR A 278 8.97 -19.21 16.76
C TYR A 278 9.23 -19.88 18.11
N ALA A 279 10.20 -19.38 18.89
CA ALA A 279 10.54 -19.96 20.19
C ALA A 279 9.57 -19.56 21.30
N SER A 280 8.89 -18.42 21.14
CA SER A 280 7.82 -17.99 22.04
C SER A 280 6.88 -17.04 21.29
N ARG A 281 5.58 -17.17 21.59
CA ARG A 281 4.52 -16.42 20.93
C ARG A 281 4.59 -14.93 21.27
N SER A 282 4.28 -14.08 20.31
CA SER A 282 4.00 -12.65 20.51
C SER A 282 2.62 -12.44 21.13
N ASP A 283 2.51 -12.68 22.44
CA ASP A 283 1.25 -12.56 23.20
C ASP A 283 1.41 -11.85 24.56
N THR A 284 2.58 -11.22 24.77
CA THR A 284 2.96 -10.53 26.00
C THR A 284 3.65 -9.21 25.66
N ALA A 285 3.18 -8.11 26.25
CA ALA A 285 3.69 -6.77 25.99
C ALA A 285 5.19 -6.60 26.34
N PHE A 286 5.81 -5.63 25.69
CA PHE A 286 7.08 -5.02 26.07
C PHE A 286 6.86 -3.50 26.06
N GLU A 287 7.09 -2.85 27.19
CA GLU A 287 6.85 -1.42 27.34
C GLU A 287 7.96 -0.63 26.65
N THR A 288 7.61 0.14 25.63
CA THR A 288 8.53 0.94 24.82
C THR A 288 7.76 2.07 24.13
N ASP A 289 8.45 3.17 23.84
CA ASP A 289 7.98 4.26 22.97
C ASP A 289 8.47 4.11 21.52
N LYS A 290 9.41 3.19 21.26
CA LYS A 290 9.85 2.77 19.93
C LYS A 290 8.80 1.91 19.22
N SER A 291 8.86 1.88 17.90
CA SER A 291 8.19 0.85 17.09
C SER A 291 8.65 -0.55 17.52
N LEU A 292 7.71 -1.50 17.52
CA LEU A 292 7.92 -2.88 17.98
C LEU A 292 7.27 -3.85 17.01
N TRP A 293 8.06 -4.56 16.21
CA TRP A 293 7.56 -5.44 15.16
C TRP A 293 7.71 -6.90 15.51
N MET A 294 6.65 -7.67 15.25
CA MET A 294 6.78 -9.11 15.01
C MET A 294 7.25 -9.27 13.57
N SER A 295 8.56 -9.41 13.37
CA SER A 295 9.20 -9.25 12.06
C SER A 295 9.30 -10.53 11.23
N GLU A 296 9.03 -11.68 11.84
CA GLU A 296 8.96 -12.95 11.14
C GLU A 296 8.17 -13.99 11.93
N TRP A 297 7.20 -14.59 11.26
CA TRP A 297 6.65 -15.86 11.71
C TRP A 297 5.99 -16.60 10.56
N ALA A 298 6.14 -17.92 10.56
CA ALA A 298 5.22 -18.81 9.90
C ALA A 298 4.96 -20.02 10.79
N ALA A 299 3.71 -20.42 10.90
CA ALA A 299 3.39 -21.58 11.68
C ALA A 299 3.96 -22.85 11.01
N SER A 300 4.88 -23.51 11.75
CA SER A 300 5.58 -24.73 11.34
C SER A 300 6.51 -24.59 10.12
N VAL A 301 7.64 -23.89 10.26
CA VAL A 301 8.66 -23.82 9.18
C VAL A 301 9.44 -25.13 8.98
N ALA A 302 9.51 -26.01 9.99
CA ALA A 302 10.27 -27.27 9.90
C ALA A 302 9.40 -28.44 9.41
N GLY A 303 9.72 -28.97 8.22
CA GLY A 303 9.22 -30.27 7.77
C GLY A 303 7.82 -30.30 7.17
N LEU A 304 7.30 -29.16 6.69
CA LEU A 304 6.08 -29.18 5.86
C LEU A 304 6.37 -29.92 4.56
N THR A 305 5.64 -31.01 4.32
CA THR A 305 5.73 -31.79 3.08
C THR A 305 4.67 -31.38 2.06
N GLU A 306 3.61 -30.70 2.51
CA GLU A 306 2.48 -30.26 1.68
C GLU A 306 2.12 -28.80 2.00
N PHE A 307 1.60 -28.10 1.00
CA PHE A 307 1.07 -26.76 1.17
C PHE A 307 -0.38 -26.83 1.62
N ASN A 308 -0.67 -26.16 2.73
CA ASN A 308 -2.03 -26.05 3.24
C ASN A 308 -2.66 -24.74 2.74
N ALA A 309 -3.71 -24.84 1.93
CA ALA A 309 -4.42 -23.68 1.40
C ALA A 309 -5.69 -23.31 2.20
N ASP A 310 -6.01 -24.09 3.22
CA ASP A 310 -7.25 -23.97 3.98
C ASP A 310 -7.24 -22.81 4.97
N TRP A 311 -8.45 -22.32 5.27
CA TRP A 311 -8.67 -21.37 6.35
C TRP A 311 -8.59 -22.07 7.71
N ASP A 312 -9.20 -23.26 7.81
CA ASP A 312 -9.22 -24.09 9.02
C ASP A 312 -9.14 -25.57 8.63
N GLY A 313 -7.93 -26.01 8.25
CA GLY A 313 -7.69 -27.34 7.70
C GLY A 313 -7.71 -28.45 8.76
N PRO A 314 -8.12 -29.68 8.38
CA PRO A 314 -8.21 -30.82 9.31
C PRO A 314 -6.84 -31.40 9.70
N THR A 315 -5.77 -31.00 9.01
CA THR A 315 -4.48 -31.66 9.02
C THR A 315 -3.57 -31.21 10.17
N GLY A 316 -3.91 -30.14 10.88
CA GLY A 316 -3.09 -29.61 11.98
C GLY A 316 -1.69 -29.18 11.52
N ALA A 317 -1.48 -28.98 10.20
CA ALA A 317 -0.22 -28.55 9.61
C ALA A 317 0.25 -27.18 10.14
N GLY A 318 -0.67 -26.41 10.73
CA GLY A 318 -0.38 -25.23 11.51
C GLY A 318 -0.36 -23.94 10.70
N SER A 319 -0.21 -23.98 9.38
CA SER A 319 -0.20 -22.81 8.49
C SER A 319 -1.59 -22.34 8.01
N ASP A 320 -2.65 -22.77 8.69
CA ASP A 320 -4.04 -22.39 8.41
C ASP A 320 -4.27 -20.87 8.52
N GLY A 321 -5.17 -20.33 7.70
CA GLY A 321 -5.52 -18.90 7.72
C GLY A 321 -5.96 -18.41 9.10
N ILE A 322 -6.84 -19.18 9.78
CA ILE A 322 -7.35 -18.83 11.10
C ILE A 322 -6.25 -18.78 12.17
N ARG A 323 -5.19 -19.58 12.02
CA ARG A 323 -4.08 -19.62 12.98
C ARG A 323 -3.15 -18.41 12.83
N MET A 324 -2.95 -17.94 11.60
CA MET A 324 -2.25 -16.68 11.37
C MET A 324 -3.03 -15.51 11.98
N VAL A 325 -4.34 -15.44 11.73
CA VAL A 325 -5.18 -14.36 12.24
C VAL A 325 -5.26 -14.39 13.76
N ASP A 326 -5.43 -15.57 14.37
CA ASP A 326 -5.38 -15.73 15.83
C ASP A 326 -4.07 -15.21 16.45
N HIS A 327 -2.94 -15.47 15.78
CA HIS A 327 -1.63 -14.97 16.17
C HIS A 327 -1.49 -13.46 16.01
N MET A 328 -1.95 -12.91 14.89
CA MET A 328 -1.93 -11.47 14.63
C MET A 328 -2.81 -10.71 15.62
N MET A 329 -3.98 -11.24 15.96
CA MET A 329 -4.85 -10.67 17.00
C MET A 329 -4.14 -10.59 18.35
N ASP A 330 -3.45 -11.66 18.80
CA ASP A 330 -2.68 -11.62 20.06
C ASP A 330 -1.48 -10.66 19.98
N THR A 331 -0.82 -10.61 18.83
CA THR A 331 0.35 -9.74 18.60
C THR A 331 -0.04 -8.26 18.74
N LEU A 332 -1.16 -7.86 18.14
CA LEU A 332 -1.64 -6.48 18.20
C LEU A 332 -2.29 -6.15 19.55
N THR A 333 -3.10 -7.04 20.12
CA THR A 333 -3.93 -6.70 21.30
C THR A 333 -3.29 -7.03 22.64
N ARG A 334 -2.33 -7.98 22.68
CA ARG A 334 -1.67 -8.41 23.93
C ARG A 334 -0.18 -8.10 23.97
N ALA A 335 0.50 -8.21 22.83
CA ALA A 335 1.91 -7.89 22.73
C ALA A 335 2.19 -6.41 22.44
N ASN A 336 1.15 -5.64 22.09
CA ASN A 336 1.23 -4.22 21.77
C ASN A 336 2.21 -3.91 20.63
N ALA A 337 2.39 -4.86 19.70
CA ALA A 337 3.24 -4.66 18.54
C ALA A 337 2.62 -3.61 17.60
N THR A 338 3.49 -2.83 16.96
CA THR A 338 3.14 -1.81 15.97
C THR A 338 3.20 -2.35 14.55
N GLY A 339 3.94 -3.44 14.30
CA GLY A 339 4.05 -4.08 12.99
C GLY A 339 3.96 -5.61 13.04
N TYR A 340 3.45 -6.22 11.97
CA TYR A 340 3.33 -7.67 11.83
C TYR A 340 3.79 -8.13 10.44
N LEU A 341 4.81 -8.98 10.40
CA LEU A 341 5.32 -9.57 9.18
C LEU A 341 5.22 -11.10 9.23
N TRP A 342 4.58 -11.67 8.22
CA TRP A 342 4.68 -13.11 7.99
C TRP A 342 6.07 -13.48 7.44
N TRP A 343 6.42 -14.77 7.44
CA TRP A 343 7.72 -15.17 6.91
C TRP A 343 7.82 -14.91 5.40
N LEU A 344 7.24 -15.74 4.54
CA LEU A 344 7.40 -15.62 3.08
C LEU A 344 6.08 -15.29 2.40
N GLY A 345 6.10 -14.36 1.45
CA GLY A 345 4.98 -14.13 0.53
C GLY A 345 4.78 -15.31 -0.41
N VAL A 346 5.88 -15.80 -1.00
CA VAL A 346 5.86 -16.88 -1.99
C VAL A 346 6.91 -17.96 -1.68
N SER A 347 6.68 -19.19 -2.11
CA SER A 347 7.66 -20.29 -2.04
C SER A 347 7.34 -21.38 -3.07
N GLN A 348 7.89 -22.59 -2.88
CA GLN A 348 7.57 -23.79 -3.64
C GLN A 348 7.42 -25.00 -2.71
N GLY A 349 6.62 -25.99 -3.09
CA GLY A 349 6.44 -27.22 -2.33
C GLY A 349 5.73 -27.03 -0.98
N GLY A 350 5.99 -27.91 -0.02
CA GLY A 350 5.44 -27.79 1.34
C GLY A 350 6.00 -26.56 2.06
N SER A 351 5.16 -25.54 2.23
CA SER A 351 5.59 -24.25 2.78
C SER A 351 4.48 -23.56 3.56
N GLY A 352 4.88 -22.75 4.56
CA GLY A 352 4.00 -21.83 5.27
C GLY A 352 3.83 -20.47 4.58
N SER A 353 4.44 -20.24 3.41
CA SER A 353 4.34 -18.98 2.62
C SER A 353 2.91 -18.64 2.21
N LEU A 354 2.56 -17.38 1.93
CA LEU A 354 1.19 -17.01 1.54
C LEU A 354 0.73 -17.70 0.24
N MET A 355 1.67 -17.97 -0.66
CA MET A 355 1.46 -18.61 -1.97
C MET A 355 2.59 -19.59 -2.29
N ILE A 356 2.30 -20.66 -3.02
CA ILE A 356 3.33 -21.49 -3.67
C ILE A 356 3.23 -21.41 -5.19
N VAL A 357 4.38 -21.50 -5.84
CA VAL A 357 4.52 -21.48 -7.29
C VAL A 357 5.01 -22.84 -7.79
N ASP A 358 4.36 -23.33 -8.84
CA ASP A 358 4.77 -24.47 -9.64
C ASP A 358 5.16 -24.00 -11.05
N VAL A 359 6.46 -23.77 -11.22
CA VAL A 359 7.06 -23.30 -12.48
C VAL A 359 6.93 -24.35 -13.59
N GLU A 360 6.94 -25.64 -13.28
CA GLU A 360 6.88 -26.68 -14.31
C GLU A 360 5.50 -26.73 -14.98
N ASN A 361 4.45 -26.45 -14.21
CA ASN A 361 3.08 -26.45 -14.69
C ASN A 361 2.55 -25.04 -15.00
N ASP A 362 3.35 -24.00 -14.83
CA ASP A 362 2.96 -22.58 -15.00
C ASP A 362 1.71 -22.21 -14.15
N THR A 363 1.74 -22.59 -12.87
CA THR A 363 0.62 -22.35 -11.95
C THR A 363 1.09 -21.89 -10.58
N PHE A 364 0.18 -21.37 -9.78
CA PHE A 364 0.39 -21.09 -8.36
C PHE A 364 -0.83 -21.53 -7.54
N THR A 365 -0.63 -21.74 -6.24
CA THR A 365 -1.70 -22.01 -5.27
C THR A 365 -1.65 -20.98 -4.15
N VAL A 366 -2.80 -20.39 -3.84
CA VAL A 366 -2.96 -19.34 -2.83
C VAL A 366 -3.47 -19.91 -1.52
N GLY A 367 -2.84 -19.58 -0.41
CA GLY A 367 -3.31 -19.94 0.92
C GLY A 367 -4.40 -19.01 1.44
N ALA A 368 -5.37 -19.51 2.20
CA ALA A 368 -6.36 -18.66 2.86
C ALA A 368 -5.72 -17.63 3.81
N ARG A 369 -4.51 -17.91 4.32
CA ARG A 369 -3.71 -16.95 5.08
C ARG A 369 -3.34 -15.68 4.31
N LEU A 370 -3.26 -15.71 2.97
CA LEU A 370 -3.07 -14.50 2.17
C LEU A 370 -4.22 -13.52 2.43
N TYR A 371 -5.46 -14.00 2.32
CA TYR A 371 -6.66 -13.21 2.58
C TYR A 371 -6.83 -12.86 4.07
N GLY A 372 -6.31 -13.71 4.96
CA GLY A 372 -6.16 -13.39 6.38
C GLY A 372 -5.21 -12.21 6.64
N MET A 373 -4.15 -12.04 5.83
CA MET A 373 -3.26 -10.86 5.90
C MET A 373 -3.99 -9.65 5.33
N ALA A 374 -4.54 -9.80 4.13
CA ALA A 374 -5.28 -8.78 3.40
C ALA A 374 -6.41 -8.17 4.24
N ALA A 375 -7.07 -8.97 5.08
CA ALA A 375 -8.10 -8.52 6.01
C ALA A 375 -7.61 -7.44 7.00
N PHE A 376 -6.30 -7.37 7.25
CA PHE A 376 -5.67 -6.38 8.11
C PHE A 376 -4.99 -5.30 7.28
N SER A 377 -4.08 -5.68 6.38
CA SER A 377 -3.24 -4.75 5.62
C SER A 377 -4.00 -3.80 4.69
N ARG A 378 -5.11 -4.25 4.07
CA ARG A 378 -5.93 -3.39 3.20
C ARG A 378 -6.71 -2.33 3.96
N PHE A 379 -7.12 -2.64 5.19
CA PHE A 379 -8.07 -1.81 5.94
C PHE A 379 -7.43 -1.05 7.10
N ILE A 380 -6.34 -1.55 7.68
CA ILE A 380 -5.61 -0.93 8.78
C ILE A 380 -4.32 -0.36 8.18
N ARG A 381 -4.35 0.91 7.76
CA ARG A 381 -3.24 1.55 7.05
C ARG A 381 -2.19 2.11 8.03
N PRO A 382 -0.95 2.34 7.58
CA PRO A 382 0.07 2.98 8.40
C PRO A 382 -0.46 4.27 9.05
N GLY A 383 -0.16 4.45 10.34
CA GLY A 383 -0.69 5.54 11.15
C GLY A 383 -2.05 5.26 11.81
N ALA A 384 -2.68 4.11 11.55
CA ALA A 384 -3.87 3.70 12.29
C ALA A 384 -3.58 3.60 13.80
N THR A 385 -4.52 4.04 14.63
CA THR A 385 -4.40 3.95 16.08
C THR A 385 -5.29 2.82 16.59
N ARG A 386 -4.69 1.83 17.27
CA ARG A 386 -5.48 0.82 18.00
C ARG A 386 -6.14 1.46 19.21
N PHE A 387 -7.34 1.03 19.55
CA PHE A 387 -7.97 1.34 20.82
C PHE A 387 -8.57 0.08 21.46
N ASP A 388 -8.95 0.18 22.73
CA ASP A 388 -9.46 -0.98 23.46
C ASP A 388 -10.91 -1.31 23.12
N ALA A 389 -11.25 -2.60 23.20
CA ALA A 389 -12.63 -3.09 23.11
C ALA A 389 -12.88 -4.04 24.29
N VAL A 390 -13.96 -3.81 25.03
CA VAL A 390 -14.35 -4.62 26.19
C VAL A 390 -15.50 -5.53 25.78
N HIS A 391 -15.33 -6.84 25.95
CA HIS A 391 -16.40 -7.81 25.70
C HIS A 391 -16.24 -9.03 26.60
N ALA A 392 -17.35 -9.75 26.80
CA ALA A 392 -17.39 -11.02 27.53
C ALA A 392 -17.91 -12.19 26.68
N VAL A 393 -17.91 -12.02 25.35
CA VAL A 393 -18.37 -13.04 24.40
C VAL A 393 -17.34 -14.17 24.31
N ASP A 394 -17.71 -15.35 24.78
CA ASP A 394 -16.84 -16.53 24.81
C ASP A 394 -16.36 -16.93 23.41
N GLY A 395 -15.05 -17.14 23.26
CA GLY A 395 -14.43 -17.60 22.02
C GLY A 395 -14.36 -16.57 20.89
N LEU A 396 -14.72 -15.32 21.17
CA LEU A 396 -14.51 -14.19 20.27
C LEU A 396 -13.19 -13.48 20.64
N LYS A 397 -12.43 -13.02 19.65
CA LYS A 397 -11.38 -12.01 19.84
C LYS A 397 -11.77 -10.75 19.07
N VAL A 398 -11.49 -9.58 19.65
CA VAL A 398 -11.80 -8.28 19.08
C VAL A 398 -10.56 -7.39 19.05
N ALA A 399 -10.33 -6.70 17.93
CA ALA A 399 -9.33 -5.66 17.80
C ALA A 399 -9.93 -4.50 16.99
N ALA A 400 -9.72 -3.26 17.43
CA ALA A 400 -10.36 -2.10 16.81
C ALA A 400 -9.35 -0.96 16.59
N PHE A 401 -9.49 -0.28 15.46
CA PHE A 401 -8.54 0.69 14.95
C PHE A 401 -9.28 1.87 14.30
N ASP A 402 -8.75 3.07 14.48
CA ASP A 402 -9.12 4.26 13.71
C ASP A 402 -7.97 4.65 12.79
N ASN A 403 -8.23 4.72 11.49
CA ASN A 403 -7.27 5.22 10.50
C ASN A 403 -7.24 6.76 10.53
N ALA A 404 -6.15 7.33 9.98
CA ALA A 404 -5.98 8.77 9.88
C ALA A 404 -7.02 9.46 8.97
N ASP A 405 -7.61 8.72 8.02
CA ASP A 405 -8.68 9.20 7.13
C ASP A 405 -10.07 9.21 7.78
N GLY A 406 -10.18 8.73 9.03
CA GLY A 406 -11.42 8.64 9.77
C GLY A 406 -12.21 7.35 9.57
N THR A 407 -11.73 6.42 8.73
CA THR A 407 -12.31 5.08 8.66
C THR A 407 -12.00 4.30 9.94
N ARG A 408 -12.99 3.55 10.43
CA ARG A 408 -12.85 2.67 11.60
C ARG A 408 -12.91 1.22 11.18
N VAL A 409 -11.99 0.41 11.70
CA VAL A 409 -11.90 -1.01 11.41
C VAL A 409 -12.01 -1.83 12.68
N VAL A 410 -12.85 -2.87 12.65
CA VAL A 410 -12.99 -3.82 13.76
C VAL A 410 -12.81 -5.24 13.24
N GLN A 411 -11.82 -5.94 13.80
CA GLN A 411 -11.54 -7.35 13.54
C GLN A 411 -12.24 -8.23 14.58
N LEU A 412 -13.05 -9.17 14.12
CA LEU A 412 -13.85 -10.07 14.96
C LEU A 412 -13.53 -11.52 14.59
N LEU A 413 -12.71 -12.18 15.41
CA LEU A 413 -12.34 -13.58 15.18
C LEU A 413 -13.20 -14.51 16.03
N ASN A 414 -14.13 -15.23 15.41
CA ASN A 414 -14.87 -16.32 16.06
C ASN A 414 -14.05 -17.61 16.01
N THR A 415 -13.46 -17.99 17.14
CA THR A 415 -12.67 -19.21 17.26
C THR A 415 -13.51 -20.46 17.52
N THR A 416 -14.80 -20.32 17.80
CA THR A 416 -15.69 -21.43 18.18
C THR A 416 -16.15 -22.23 16.97
N SER A 417 -16.61 -23.47 17.22
CA SER A 417 -17.18 -24.35 16.19
C SER A 417 -18.63 -24.03 15.83
N SER A 418 -19.21 -22.98 16.41
CA SER A 418 -20.60 -22.56 16.20
C SER A 418 -20.67 -21.09 15.80
N PRO A 419 -21.69 -20.67 15.05
CA PRO A 419 -21.92 -19.24 14.83
C PRO A 419 -22.13 -18.50 16.17
N VAL A 420 -21.68 -17.25 16.23
CA VAL A 420 -21.86 -16.35 17.37
C VAL A 420 -22.80 -15.23 16.95
N SER A 421 -23.91 -15.08 17.67
CA SER A 421 -24.81 -13.92 17.55
C SER A 421 -24.58 -13.00 18.74
N THR A 422 -24.26 -11.73 18.46
CA THR A 422 -23.94 -10.73 19.48
C THR A 422 -24.24 -9.32 18.95
N ASP A 423 -23.86 -8.28 19.67
CA ASP A 423 -23.99 -6.90 19.23
C ASP A 423 -22.74 -6.09 19.61
N ILE A 424 -22.56 -4.97 18.91
CA ILE A 424 -21.46 -4.03 19.07
C ILE A 424 -22.01 -2.60 19.06
N ASP A 425 -21.39 -1.71 19.84
CA ASP A 425 -21.68 -0.27 19.93
C ASP A 425 -21.16 0.52 18.71
N LEU A 426 -21.55 0.05 17.52
CA LEU A 426 -21.42 0.80 16.27
C LEU A 426 -22.78 1.37 15.89
N ALA A 427 -22.85 2.71 15.77
CA ALA A 427 -24.05 3.44 15.39
C ALA A 427 -24.22 3.61 13.87
N THR A 428 -23.12 3.46 13.12
CA THR A 428 -23.08 3.57 11.66
C THR A 428 -22.99 2.18 11.07
N GLN A 429 -23.76 1.92 10.00
CA GLN A 429 -23.76 0.64 9.30
C GLN A 429 -22.37 0.33 8.72
N PRO A 430 -21.69 -0.72 9.21
CA PRO A 430 -20.42 -1.13 8.64
C PRO A 430 -20.65 -1.96 7.36
N ARG A 431 -19.64 -1.95 6.50
CA ARG A 431 -19.38 -3.02 5.52
C ARG A 431 -18.72 -4.18 6.25
N ALA A 432 -19.09 -5.41 5.91
CA ALA A 432 -18.60 -6.60 6.61
C ALA A 432 -17.95 -7.57 5.62
N PHE A 433 -16.66 -7.85 5.83
CA PHE A 433 -15.89 -8.80 5.03
C PHE A 433 -15.63 -10.07 5.82
N VAL A 434 -15.79 -11.23 5.17
CA VAL A 434 -15.70 -12.54 5.83
C VAL A 434 -14.53 -13.34 5.26
N ASN A 435 -13.71 -13.86 6.17
CA ASN A 435 -12.79 -14.96 5.91
C ASN A 435 -13.24 -16.20 6.68
N SER A 436 -13.47 -17.29 5.96
CA SER A 436 -13.84 -18.59 6.50
C SER A 436 -13.29 -19.70 5.58
N GLN A 437 -13.68 -20.94 5.82
CA GLN A 437 -13.37 -22.03 4.89
C GLN A 437 -13.99 -21.82 3.50
N GLU A 438 -15.10 -21.07 3.42
CA GLU A 438 -15.90 -20.87 2.22
C GLU A 438 -15.68 -19.49 1.58
N HIS A 439 -15.29 -18.50 2.39
CA HIS A 439 -15.15 -17.10 1.98
C HIS A 439 -13.72 -16.61 2.13
N ARG A 440 -13.22 -15.86 1.14
CA ARG A 440 -11.85 -15.34 1.08
C ARG A 440 -11.89 -13.82 0.96
N LEU A 441 -12.04 -13.16 2.11
CA LEU A 441 -12.24 -11.71 2.24
C LEU A 441 -13.39 -11.20 1.36
N GLU A 442 -14.54 -11.85 1.47
CA GLU A 442 -15.74 -11.52 0.68
C GLU A 442 -16.63 -10.55 1.46
N GLU A 443 -17.09 -9.46 0.82
CA GLU A 443 -18.07 -8.55 1.42
C GLU A 443 -19.46 -9.20 1.44
N MET A 444 -20.11 -9.23 2.61
CA MET A 444 -21.36 -9.96 2.81
C MET A 444 -22.41 -9.13 3.56
N GLU A 445 -23.61 -9.07 3.00
CA GLU A 445 -24.79 -8.52 3.67
C GLU A 445 -25.28 -9.43 4.81
N GLY A 446 -25.93 -8.86 5.81
CA GLY A 446 -26.57 -9.61 6.91
C GLY A 446 -25.61 -10.11 8.00
N ILE A 447 -24.29 -9.93 7.84
CA ILE A 447 -23.31 -10.18 8.91
C ILE A 447 -23.41 -9.11 10.01
N ALA A 448 -23.61 -7.85 9.61
CA ALA A 448 -23.79 -6.71 10.51
C ALA A 448 -25.06 -5.96 10.11
N THR A 449 -25.93 -5.65 11.07
CA THR A 449 -27.16 -4.89 10.82
C THR A 449 -27.38 -3.89 11.93
N THR A 450 -27.40 -2.61 11.55
CA THR A 450 -27.48 -1.49 12.49
C THR A 450 -28.93 -1.07 12.67
N ALA A 451 -29.36 -0.97 13.92
CA ALA A 451 -30.66 -0.47 14.30
C ALA A 451 -30.57 0.21 15.66
N ASP A 452 -31.28 1.32 15.84
CA ASP A 452 -31.40 2.02 17.13
C ASP A 452 -30.05 2.38 17.80
N GLY A 453 -29.03 2.68 16.98
CA GLY A 453 -27.69 3.10 17.45
C GLY A 453 -26.75 1.97 17.86
N THR A 454 -27.13 0.71 17.65
CA THR A 454 -26.28 -0.46 17.87
C THR A 454 -26.26 -1.35 16.63
N THR A 455 -25.21 -2.17 16.48
CA THR A 455 -25.06 -3.10 15.36
C THR A 455 -25.18 -4.54 15.85
N ALA A 456 -26.20 -5.25 15.39
CA ALA A 456 -26.33 -6.69 15.60
C ALA A 456 -25.38 -7.45 14.67
N LEU A 457 -24.73 -8.50 15.19
CA LEU A 457 -23.72 -9.29 14.51
C LEU A 457 -24.12 -10.77 14.42
N ALA A 458 -23.92 -11.36 13.24
CA ALA A 458 -24.08 -12.79 12.97
C ALA A 458 -22.75 -13.36 12.43
N LEU A 459 -21.84 -13.70 13.34
CA LEU A 459 -20.49 -14.14 13.03
C LEU A 459 -20.48 -15.66 12.72
N PRO A 460 -20.07 -16.09 11.51
CA PRO A 460 -19.97 -17.51 11.18
C PRO A 460 -19.03 -18.27 12.13
N ALA A 461 -19.16 -19.60 12.22
CA ALA A 461 -18.22 -20.43 12.97
C ALA A 461 -16.82 -20.35 12.33
N ARG A 462 -15.76 -20.42 13.16
CA ARG A 462 -14.37 -20.49 12.68
C ARG A 462 -14.07 -19.45 11.60
N SER A 463 -14.38 -18.18 11.84
CA SER A 463 -14.24 -17.11 10.83
C SER A 463 -13.63 -15.85 11.41
N LEU A 464 -13.03 -15.04 10.54
CA LEU A 464 -12.73 -13.64 10.79
C LEU A 464 -13.76 -12.80 10.06
N VAL A 465 -14.36 -11.84 10.76
CA VAL A 465 -15.16 -10.77 10.18
C VAL A 465 -14.43 -9.45 10.37
N THR A 466 -14.18 -8.74 9.29
CA THR A 466 -13.64 -7.37 9.29
C THR A 466 -14.79 -6.41 9.04
N LEU A 467 -15.10 -5.58 10.03
CA LEU A 467 -16.05 -4.48 9.88
C LEU A 467 -15.28 -3.23 9.48
N VAL A 468 -15.75 -2.55 8.43
CA VAL A 468 -15.23 -1.27 7.98
C VAL A 468 -16.35 -0.25 8.05
N VAL A 469 -16.16 0.77 8.86
CA VAL A 469 -17.07 1.91 8.99
C VAL A 469 -16.40 3.09 8.31
N ASP A 470 -16.99 3.54 7.22
CA ASP A 470 -16.55 4.76 6.55
C ASP A 470 -16.82 5.97 7.46
N PRO A 471 -15.97 7.01 7.42
CA PRO A 471 -16.20 8.21 8.22
C PRO A 471 -17.59 8.78 7.93
N GLU A 472 -18.30 9.18 8.97
CA GLU A 472 -19.55 9.93 8.78
C GLU A 472 -19.23 11.15 7.91
N ALA A 473 -19.95 11.29 6.79
CA ALA A 473 -19.81 12.45 5.92
C ALA A 473 -19.91 13.71 6.81
N PRO A 474 -18.89 14.60 6.83
CA PRO A 474 -18.85 15.68 7.79
C PRO A 474 -20.12 16.54 7.66
N SER A 475 -20.86 16.67 8.76
CA SER A 475 -21.98 17.61 8.86
C SER A 475 -21.45 19.04 9.04
N GLY A 476 -20.88 19.59 7.97
CA GLY A 476 -20.41 20.97 7.93
C GLY A 476 -19.54 21.27 6.72
N ASP A 477 -19.93 22.27 5.94
CA ASP A 477 -19.23 22.96 4.83
C ASP A 477 -17.85 22.37 4.43
N GLY A 478 -17.90 21.21 3.77
CA GLY A 478 -16.81 20.67 2.97
C GLY A 478 -17.23 20.63 1.50
N ILE A 479 -16.27 20.74 0.58
CA ILE A 479 -16.53 20.52 -0.84
C ILE A 479 -16.62 18.99 -1.03
N PRO A 480 -17.78 18.43 -1.40
CA PRO A 480 -17.87 17.00 -1.69
C PRO A 480 -17.12 16.71 -2.99
N ILE A 481 -16.17 15.77 -2.92
CA ILE A 481 -15.64 15.10 -4.11
C ILE A 481 -16.44 13.80 -4.24
N GLU A 482 -17.25 13.74 -5.30
CA GLU A 482 -18.06 12.58 -5.66
C GLU A 482 -17.47 11.94 -6.90
N ALA A 483 -17.15 10.64 -6.82
CA ALA A 483 -16.81 9.82 -7.98
C ALA A 483 -17.90 8.75 -8.13
N THR A 484 -18.79 8.94 -9.11
CA THR A 484 -19.78 7.94 -9.48
C THR A 484 -19.22 7.04 -10.57
N VAL A 485 -19.01 5.76 -10.27
CA VAL A 485 -18.79 4.72 -11.28
C VAL A 485 -20.17 4.17 -11.69
N PRO A 486 -20.62 4.31 -12.94
CA PRO A 486 -21.86 3.68 -13.38
C PRO A 486 -21.71 2.15 -13.41
N GLU A 487 -22.72 1.42 -12.92
CA GLU A 487 -22.80 -0.03 -13.12
C GLU A 487 -22.81 -0.38 -14.62
N GLY A 488 -21.86 -1.22 -15.03
CA GLY A 488 -21.80 -1.85 -16.35
C GLY A 488 -20.75 -1.25 -17.30
N GLN A 489 -19.49 -1.67 -17.16
CA GLN A 489 -18.56 -1.68 -18.30
C GLN A 489 -18.33 -3.12 -18.75
N GLU A 490 -19.05 -3.52 -19.79
CA GLU A 490 -18.73 -4.72 -20.57
C GLU A 490 -17.37 -4.51 -21.29
N PRO A 491 -16.51 -5.55 -21.39
CA PRO A 491 -15.29 -5.49 -22.18
C PRO A 491 -15.58 -5.16 -23.65
N GLY A 492 -14.81 -4.23 -24.23
CA GLY A 492 -14.94 -3.82 -25.64
C GLY A 492 -15.20 -2.32 -25.89
N THR A 493 -14.80 -1.43 -24.98
CA THR A 493 -15.13 -0.01 -25.06
C THR A 493 -13.97 0.80 -25.67
N LEU A 494 -14.31 1.74 -26.56
CA LEU A 494 -13.43 2.81 -27.03
C LEU A 494 -13.94 4.13 -26.43
N ALA A 495 -13.22 4.70 -25.48
CA ALA A 495 -13.64 5.87 -24.70
C ALA A 495 -12.66 7.05 -24.80
N LEU A 496 -13.21 8.26 -24.69
CA LEU A 496 -12.48 9.52 -24.59
C LEU A 496 -12.86 10.20 -23.28
N THR A 497 -11.91 10.47 -22.41
CA THR A 497 -12.09 11.29 -21.21
C THR A 497 -11.22 12.54 -21.28
N VAL A 498 -11.67 13.63 -20.66
CA VAL A 498 -10.93 14.89 -20.58
C VAL A 498 -10.70 15.15 -19.10
N ALA A 499 -9.44 15.35 -18.69
CA ALA A 499 -9.09 15.67 -17.30
C ALA A 499 -9.79 16.95 -16.84
N GLU A 500 -10.05 17.07 -15.53
CA GLU A 500 -10.68 18.27 -14.96
C GLU A 500 -9.89 19.55 -15.32
N TYR A 501 -10.60 20.62 -15.68
CA TYR A 501 -10.02 21.89 -16.14
C TYR A 501 -10.65 23.12 -15.50
N GLY A 502 -11.23 22.98 -14.30
CA GLY A 502 -12.00 24.03 -13.64
C GLY A 502 -13.18 24.50 -14.50
N ASP A 503 -13.56 25.78 -14.41
CA ASP A 503 -14.68 26.36 -15.17
C ASP A 503 -14.40 26.53 -16.68
N ARG A 504 -13.12 26.63 -17.08
CA ARG A 504 -12.66 26.85 -18.47
C ARG A 504 -11.14 26.75 -18.58
N VAL A 505 -10.66 26.43 -19.78
CA VAL A 505 -9.24 26.61 -20.16
C VAL A 505 -8.97 28.10 -20.38
N GLU A 506 -8.15 28.72 -19.53
CA GLU A 506 -7.73 30.11 -19.70
C GLU A 506 -6.46 30.19 -20.57
N LEU A 507 -6.47 31.12 -21.53
CA LEU A 507 -5.29 31.45 -22.32
C LEU A 507 -4.46 32.52 -21.59
N SER A 508 -3.16 32.59 -21.90
CA SER A 508 -2.21 33.52 -21.30
C SER A 508 -2.65 34.99 -21.42
N GLU A 509 -1.97 35.88 -20.69
CA GLU A 509 -2.06 37.31 -20.96
C GLU A 509 -1.74 37.64 -22.43
N VAL A 510 -2.39 38.69 -22.94
CA VAL A 510 -2.27 39.11 -24.34
C VAL A 510 -0.86 39.60 -24.66
N ARG A 511 -0.28 39.08 -25.75
CA ARG A 511 0.98 39.57 -26.30
C ARG A 511 0.75 40.21 -27.66
N ASN A 512 1.15 41.47 -27.84
CA ASN A 512 1.13 42.10 -29.16
C ASN A 512 2.27 41.53 -30.03
N ALA A 513 1.92 40.94 -31.18
CA ALA A 513 2.83 40.33 -32.15
C ALA A 513 2.96 41.17 -33.44
N GLY A 514 2.75 42.48 -33.36
CA GLY A 514 2.84 43.42 -34.48
C GLY A 514 1.46 43.69 -35.11
N THR A 515 1.01 42.79 -35.99
CA THR A 515 -0.30 42.91 -36.68
C THR A 515 -1.42 42.13 -36.00
N SER A 516 -1.11 41.37 -34.95
CA SER A 516 -2.06 40.55 -34.20
C SER A 516 -1.80 40.57 -32.70
N LEU A 517 -2.85 40.28 -31.93
CA LEU A 517 -2.79 39.94 -30.51
C LEU A 517 -2.70 38.43 -30.39
N ARG A 518 -1.73 37.94 -29.62
CA ARG A 518 -1.49 36.51 -29.40
C ARG A 518 -1.79 36.12 -27.98
N PHE A 519 -2.44 34.96 -27.86
CA PHE A 519 -2.65 34.24 -26.62
C PHE A 519 -2.15 32.80 -26.81
N ASP A 520 -1.44 32.26 -25.83
CA ASP A 520 -0.98 30.88 -25.83
C ASP A 520 -1.64 30.13 -24.64
N GLY A 521 -1.94 28.85 -24.81
CA GLY A 521 -2.53 28.02 -23.75
C GLY A 521 -2.29 26.54 -23.99
N ALA A 522 -2.80 25.67 -23.13
CA ALA A 522 -2.70 24.23 -23.28
C ALA A 522 -4.08 23.58 -23.15
N LEU A 523 -4.35 22.61 -24.03
CA LEU A 523 -5.50 21.74 -23.87
C LEU A 523 -5.28 20.85 -22.63
N PRO A 524 -6.29 20.68 -21.76
CA PRO A 524 -6.28 19.69 -20.70
C PRO A 524 -5.92 18.31 -21.26
N THR A 525 -5.34 17.45 -20.43
CA THR A 525 -5.02 16.09 -20.84
C THR A 525 -6.29 15.36 -21.25
N VAL A 526 -6.27 14.78 -22.44
CA VAL A 526 -7.35 13.96 -22.99
C VAL A 526 -6.87 12.52 -23.00
N THR A 527 -7.56 11.61 -22.32
CA THR A 527 -7.21 10.19 -22.29
C THR A 527 -8.11 9.42 -23.25
N VAL A 528 -7.48 8.66 -24.15
CA VAL A 528 -8.17 7.64 -24.95
C VAL A 528 -7.92 6.29 -24.30
N THR A 529 -8.97 5.53 -24.05
CA THR A 529 -8.89 4.15 -23.58
C THR A 529 -9.57 3.24 -24.59
N ASP A 530 -8.83 2.27 -25.13
CA ASP A 530 -9.37 1.24 -26.02
C ASP A 530 -9.19 -0.15 -25.40
N SER A 531 -10.30 -0.77 -25.02
CA SER A 531 -10.36 -2.14 -24.50
C SER A 531 -10.97 -3.13 -25.51
N ARG A 532 -11.13 -2.74 -26.78
CA ARG A 532 -11.64 -3.63 -27.84
C ARG A 532 -10.66 -4.78 -28.11
N THR A 533 -11.17 -6.00 -28.23
CA THR A 533 -10.43 -7.16 -28.78
C THR A 533 -10.12 -6.98 -30.27
N ASP A 534 -9.16 -7.73 -30.81
CA ASP A 534 -8.83 -7.66 -32.26
C ASP A 534 -10.03 -7.97 -33.16
N ALA A 535 -10.90 -8.89 -32.72
CA ALA A 535 -12.14 -9.22 -33.42
C ALA A 535 -13.18 -8.08 -33.38
N GLN A 536 -13.19 -7.26 -32.34
CA GLN A 536 -14.09 -6.11 -32.21
C GLN A 536 -13.56 -4.86 -32.94
N ALA A 537 -12.24 -4.74 -33.08
CA ALA A 537 -11.60 -3.64 -33.79
C ALA A 537 -11.46 -3.89 -35.30
N ASP A 538 -11.66 -5.12 -35.77
CA ASP A 538 -11.50 -5.54 -37.18
C ASP A 538 -10.13 -5.17 -37.78
N GLY A 539 -9.09 -5.21 -36.94
CA GLY A 539 -7.73 -4.78 -37.32
C GLY A 539 -7.54 -3.26 -37.43
N GLY A 540 -8.57 -2.46 -37.14
CA GLY A 540 -8.53 -1.00 -37.17
C GLY A 540 -8.06 -0.34 -35.87
N GLY A 541 -7.61 0.91 -35.96
CA GLY A 541 -7.18 1.74 -34.84
C GLY A 541 -8.24 2.73 -34.36
N TRP A 542 -7.79 3.91 -33.93
CA TRP A 542 -8.68 5.03 -33.56
C TRP A 542 -8.07 6.39 -33.89
N GLN A 543 -8.91 7.41 -34.01
CA GLN A 543 -8.50 8.80 -34.24
C GLN A 543 -9.32 9.77 -33.39
N VAL A 544 -8.63 10.73 -32.75
CA VAL A 544 -9.24 11.89 -32.11
C VAL A 544 -9.11 13.10 -33.02
N THR A 545 -10.21 13.79 -33.27
CA THR A 545 -10.24 15.09 -33.95
C THR A 545 -10.85 16.17 -33.06
N GLY A 546 -10.56 17.43 -33.36
CA GLY A 546 -11.14 18.56 -32.67
C GLY A 546 -11.44 19.73 -33.60
N GLN A 547 -12.46 20.50 -33.24
CA GLN A 547 -12.89 21.72 -33.92
C GLN A 547 -13.44 22.71 -32.88
N VAL A 548 -13.46 24.00 -33.22
CA VAL A 548 -13.97 25.06 -32.34
C VAL A 548 -15.04 25.88 -33.04
N GLY A 549 -16.05 26.32 -32.29
CA GLY A 549 -16.98 27.34 -32.76
C GLY A 549 -16.35 28.73 -32.83
N ASP A 550 -17.05 29.69 -33.44
CA ASP A 550 -16.61 31.09 -33.42
C ASP A 550 -16.60 31.64 -32.00
N PHE A 551 -15.63 32.51 -31.72
CA PHE A 551 -15.47 33.15 -30.43
C PHE A 551 -16.40 34.37 -30.35
N THR A 552 -17.13 34.50 -29.25
CA THR A 552 -18.11 35.59 -29.04
C THR A 552 -17.82 36.37 -27.76
N ALA A 553 -17.97 37.69 -27.82
CA ALA A 553 -17.96 38.62 -26.69
C ALA A 553 -19.05 39.68 -26.93
N ASP A 554 -20.15 39.63 -26.18
CA ASP A 554 -21.35 40.45 -26.41
C ASP A 554 -21.84 40.37 -27.87
N GLU A 555 -21.81 41.47 -28.64
CA GLU A 555 -22.17 41.52 -30.07
C GLU A 555 -20.99 41.28 -31.02
N ALA A 556 -19.75 41.14 -30.50
CA ALA A 556 -18.56 40.95 -31.31
C ALA A 556 -18.20 39.47 -31.50
N THR A 557 -17.82 39.09 -32.72
CA THR A 557 -17.45 37.73 -33.10
C THR A 557 -16.06 37.67 -33.73
N VAL A 558 -15.28 36.65 -33.39
CA VAL A 558 -14.02 36.28 -34.03
C VAL A 558 -14.16 34.86 -34.60
N ALA A 559 -13.77 34.68 -35.86
CA ALA A 559 -13.87 33.39 -36.52
C ALA A 559 -13.00 32.32 -35.84
N SER A 560 -13.54 31.11 -35.73
CA SER A 560 -12.89 29.88 -35.24
C SER A 560 -11.53 29.57 -35.90
N SER A 561 -11.32 30.02 -37.13
CA SER A 561 -10.05 29.88 -37.87
C SER A 561 -8.88 30.64 -37.24
N HIS A 562 -9.13 31.51 -36.26
CA HIS A 562 -8.11 32.23 -35.51
C HIS A 562 -7.47 31.41 -34.39
N LEU A 563 -8.07 30.27 -34.02
CA LEU A 563 -7.48 29.30 -33.10
C LEU A 563 -6.78 28.20 -33.89
N GLY A 564 -5.52 27.94 -33.56
CA GLY A 564 -4.72 26.83 -34.06
C GLY A 564 -4.18 26.00 -32.90
N TRP A 565 -3.60 24.85 -33.22
CA TRP A 565 -3.03 23.99 -32.19
C TRP A 565 -1.78 23.23 -32.64
N THR A 566 -1.00 22.74 -31.68
CA THR A 566 0.13 21.84 -31.89
C THR A 566 -0.10 20.59 -31.04
N PRO A 567 -0.64 19.51 -31.62
CA PRO A 567 -0.91 18.28 -30.90
C PRO A 567 0.35 17.57 -30.39
N ARG A 568 0.21 16.85 -29.28
CA ARG A 568 1.26 16.03 -28.67
C ARG A 568 0.66 14.81 -27.97
N VAL A 569 1.35 13.67 -28.09
CA VAL A 569 1.13 12.50 -27.22
C VAL A 569 1.96 12.72 -25.95
N VAL A 570 1.32 12.69 -24.78
CA VAL A 570 1.97 12.98 -23.49
C VAL A 570 2.96 11.88 -23.14
N THR A 571 2.53 10.63 -23.30
CA THR A 571 3.34 9.41 -23.08
C THR A 571 3.53 8.69 -24.41
N PRO A 572 4.68 8.86 -25.09
CA PRO A 572 4.92 8.25 -26.40
C PRO A 572 4.88 6.72 -26.33
N ARG A 573 4.18 6.10 -27.28
CA ARG A 573 4.12 4.63 -27.42
C ARG A 573 4.14 4.25 -28.91
N PRO A 574 4.74 3.10 -29.28
CA PRO A 574 4.65 2.58 -30.65
C PRO A 574 3.20 2.50 -31.14
N GLY A 575 2.97 2.85 -32.41
CA GLY A 575 1.65 2.82 -33.05
C GLY A 575 0.72 3.99 -32.74
N VAL A 576 1.08 4.91 -31.82
CA VAL A 576 0.30 6.13 -31.53
C VAL A 576 1.02 7.38 -32.01
N ALA A 577 0.34 8.21 -32.82
CA ALA A 577 0.93 9.41 -33.40
C ALA A 577 0.06 10.66 -33.21
N ALA A 578 0.70 11.77 -32.84
CA ALA A 578 0.07 13.09 -32.81
C ALA A 578 -0.29 13.58 -34.22
N GLY A 579 -1.34 14.40 -34.31
CA GLY A 579 -1.69 15.13 -35.52
C GLY A 579 -0.68 16.24 -35.85
N GLY A 580 -0.74 16.75 -37.08
CA GLY A 580 0.08 17.88 -37.51
C GLY A 580 -0.33 19.19 -36.82
N THR A 581 0.62 20.12 -36.73
CA THR A 581 0.32 21.50 -36.28
C THR A 581 -0.66 22.17 -37.24
N VAL A 582 -1.70 22.78 -36.68
CA VAL A 582 -2.70 23.56 -37.42
C VAL A 582 -2.44 25.04 -37.16
N ALA A 583 -1.96 25.73 -38.18
CA ALA A 583 -1.71 27.17 -38.10
C ALA A 583 -3.03 27.97 -38.11
N THR A 584 -3.02 29.14 -37.46
CA THR A 584 -4.12 30.10 -37.44
C THR A 584 -4.29 30.78 -38.80
N ALA A 585 -5.48 31.33 -39.08
CA ALA A 585 -5.75 32.09 -40.31
C ALA A 585 -4.78 33.28 -40.54
N PRO A 586 -4.39 34.08 -39.53
CA PRO A 586 -3.35 35.09 -39.69
C PRO A 586 -1.97 34.54 -40.10
N GLN A 587 -1.70 33.26 -39.84
CA GLN A 587 -0.48 32.57 -40.28
C GLN A 587 -0.67 31.80 -41.59
N GLY A 588 -1.80 31.99 -42.29
CA GLY A 588 -2.13 31.33 -43.56
C GLY A 588 -2.67 29.91 -43.43
N GLY A 589 -2.99 29.45 -42.22
CA GLY A 589 -3.62 28.15 -41.97
C GLY A 589 -5.15 28.20 -41.88
N PRO A 590 -5.83 27.05 -41.82
CA PRO A 590 -7.29 27.01 -41.70
C PRO A 590 -7.78 27.27 -40.26
N GLY A 591 -6.89 27.22 -39.26
CA GLY A 591 -7.28 27.11 -37.85
C GLY A 591 -8.19 25.90 -37.59
N LEU A 592 -8.92 25.94 -36.48
CA LEU A 592 -9.81 24.86 -36.04
C LEU A 592 -11.27 25.09 -36.44
N SER A 593 -11.53 25.83 -37.53
CA SER A 593 -12.87 26.02 -38.09
C SER A 593 -13.46 24.76 -38.76
N SER A 594 -12.65 23.71 -38.90
CA SER A 594 -13.04 22.38 -39.36
C SER A 594 -12.30 21.32 -38.55
N PRO A 595 -12.80 20.08 -38.45
CA PRO A 595 -12.15 19.02 -37.68
C PRO A 595 -10.70 18.80 -38.11
N ALA A 596 -9.78 18.90 -37.15
CA ALA A 596 -8.37 18.57 -37.34
C ALA A 596 -7.96 17.43 -36.41
N ARG A 597 -6.96 16.63 -36.79
CA ARG A 597 -6.48 15.50 -35.97
C ARG A 597 -5.71 16.00 -34.75
N LEU A 598 -6.07 15.49 -33.58
CA LEU A 598 -5.27 15.60 -32.35
C LEU A 598 -4.27 14.45 -32.27
N ALA A 599 -4.73 13.21 -32.38
CA ALA A 599 -3.87 12.03 -32.47
C ALA A 599 -4.63 10.86 -33.09
N GLY A 600 -3.95 9.75 -33.31
CA GLY A 600 -4.60 8.46 -33.49
C GLY A 600 -3.62 7.31 -33.34
N ALA A 601 -4.16 6.12 -33.15
CA ALA A 601 -3.43 4.87 -33.09
C ALA A 601 -3.72 4.02 -34.33
N ASP A 602 -2.73 3.26 -34.78
CA ASP A 602 -2.90 2.14 -35.72
C ASP A 602 -3.29 0.86 -34.98
N SER A 603 -3.37 -0.26 -35.71
CA SER A 603 -3.71 -1.58 -35.17
C SER A 603 -2.83 -2.02 -34.01
N ASP A 604 -1.56 -1.65 -34.04
CA ASP A 604 -0.53 -2.14 -33.11
C ASP A 604 -0.48 -1.27 -31.84
N GLY A 605 -0.79 0.01 -31.97
CA GLY A 605 -0.81 0.98 -30.87
C GLY A 605 -2.17 1.20 -30.21
N ARG A 606 -3.25 0.57 -30.72
CA ARG A 606 -4.62 0.92 -30.30
C ARG A 606 -4.92 0.59 -28.84
N ALA A 607 -4.44 -0.54 -28.33
CA ALA A 607 -4.89 -1.13 -27.06
C ALA A 607 -4.31 -0.43 -25.82
N GLY A 608 -5.14 -0.25 -24.78
CA GLY A 608 -4.78 0.38 -23.52
C GLY A 608 -5.13 1.87 -23.47
N SER A 609 -4.51 2.60 -22.55
CA SER A 609 -4.78 4.02 -22.33
C SER A 609 -3.64 4.91 -22.82
N THR A 610 -3.96 6.04 -23.44
CA THR A 610 -2.97 7.05 -23.87
C THR A 610 -3.47 8.46 -23.61
N ALA A 611 -2.59 9.26 -22.99
CA ALA A 611 -2.81 10.68 -22.72
C ALA A 611 -2.35 11.57 -23.89
N LEU A 612 -3.21 12.51 -24.29
CA LEU A 612 -3.04 13.44 -25.40
C LEU A 612 -3.20 14.87 -24.92
N THR A 613 -2.52 15.82 -25.56
CA THR A 613 -2.69 17.26 -25.30
C THR A 613 -2.38 18.06 -26.57
N ALA A 614 -2.59 19.37 -26.53
CA ALA A 614 -2.13 20.28 -27.57
C ALA A 614 -1.79 21.65 -27.00
N GLY A 615 -0.72 22.26 -27.52
CA GLY A 615 -0.52 23.70 -27.34
C GLY A 615 -1.56 24.46 -28.16
N LEU A 616 -2.32 25.35 -27.53
CA LEU A 616 -3.32 26.20 -28.17
C LEU A 616 -2.73 27.57 -28.51
N ARG A 617 -3.08 28.10 -29.68
CA ARG A 617 -2.68 29.44 -30.10
C ARG A 617 -3.85 30.18 -30.71
N LEU A 618 -4.19 31.32 -30.14
CA LEU A 618 -5.20 32.25 -30.67
C LEU A 618 -4.50 33.53 -31.17
N ASP A 619 -4.65 33.84 -32.46
CA ASP A 619 -4.15 35.10 -33.05
C ASP A 619 -5.33 35.98 -33.50
N LEU A 620 -5.53 37.12 -32.86
CA LEU A 620 -6.60 38.08 -33.16
C LEU A 620 -6.06 39.31 -33.91
N PRO A 621 -6.81 39.96 -34.81
CA PRO A 621 -6.43 41.27 -35.34
C PRO A 621 -6.21 42.30 -34.22
N VAL A 622 -5.25 43.23 -34.39
CA VAL A 622 -4.97 44.24 -33.35
C VAL A 622 -6.15 45.19 -33.07
N GLU A 623 -7.08 45.30 -34.03
CA GLU A 623 -8.29 46.12 -33.95
C GLU A 623 -9.49 45.36 -33.35
N THR A 624 -9.30 44.12 -32.86
CA THR A 624 -10.38 43.37 -32.20
C THR A 624 -10.87 44.16 -30.96
N PRO A 625 -12.18 44.43 -30.84
CA PRO A 625 -12.73 45.14 -29.69
C PRO A 625 -12.35 44.49 -28.35
N SER A 626 -12.19 45.30 -27.30
CA SER A 626 -11.92 44.77 -25.97
C SER A 626 -13.14 44.00 -25.44
N GLY A 627 -12.94 42.78 -24.98
CA GLY A 627 -13.99 41.95 -24.39
C GLY A 627 -13.47 40.56 -24.05
N THR A 628 -14.24 39.79 -23.28
CA THR A 628 -13.91 38.39 -22.95
C THR A 628 -14.54 37.47 -23.97
N TYR A 629 -13.73 36.99 -24.92
CA TYR A 629 -14.17 36.12 -26.01
C TYR A 629 -14.21 34.66 -25.57
N ARG A 630 -15.33 33.98 -25.84
CA ARG A 630 -15.56 32.57 -25.47
C ARG A 630 -15.96 31.73 -26.68
N ALA A 631 -15.47 30.50 -26.74
CA ALA A 631 -15.89 29.49 -27.70
C ALA A 631 -15.85 28.11 -27.03
N THR A 632 -16.61 27.16 -27.59
CA THR A 632 -16.59 25.76 -27.17
C THR A 632 -15.80 24.95 -28.19
N MET A 633 -14.84 24.17 -27.71
CA MET A 633 -14.14 23.17 -28.51
C MET A 633 -14.84 21.82 -28.37
N THR A 634 -15.04 21.14 -29.49
CA THR A 634 -15.58 19.77 -29.52
C THR A 634 -14.46 18.82 -29.92
N LEU A 635 -14.20 17.81 -29.10
CA LEU A 635 -13.34 16.67 -29.44
C LEU A 635 -14.23 15.48 -29.82
N SER A 636 -13.77 14.68 -30.77
CA SER A 636 -14.50 13.50 -31.25
C SER A 636 -13.54 12.35 -31.50
N LEU A 637 -13.88 11.19 -30.93
CA LEU A 637 -13.13 9.94 -31.07
C LEU A 637 -13.87 9.02 -32.05
N PHE A 638 -13.14 8.49 -33.02
CA PHE A 638 -13.66 7.59 -34.04
C PHE A 638 -12.78 6.35 -34.16
N PRO A 639 -13.36 5.14 -34.37
CA PRO A 639 -12.60 4.02 -34.89
C PRO A 639 -12.15 4.34 -36.33
N VAL A 640 -10.99 3.82 -36.74
CA VAL A 640 -10.48 3.95 -38.10
C VAL A 640 -10.00 2.60 -38.61
N ASP A 641 -10.25 2.32 -39.88
CA ASP A 641 -9.84 1.07 -40.56
C ASP A 641 -8.38 1.11 -41.00
#